data_AF-A0A8C7XMS7-F1
#
_entry.id   AF-A0A8C7XMS7-F1
#
_cell.length_a   1.000
_cell.length_b   1.000
_cell.length_c   1.000
_cell.angle_alpha   90.00
_cell.angle_beta   90.00
_cell.angle_gamma   90.00
#
_symmetry.space_group_name_H-M   'P 1'
#
loop_
_entity.id
_entity.type
_entity.pdbx_description
1 polymer ?
#
loop_
_entity_poly.entity_id
_entity_poly.type
_entity_poly.pdbx_seq_one_letter_code
_entity_poly.pdbx_strand_id
1 'polypeptide(L)'
;MAKTFNRVFFSDNGLVQFQSLAENEQFLLPAPSASGFPDDLKVAMLAAFWDDVDLTQGVGKLHYKEYNKSDVSDVFSQIVFNRTADEVTKFEAKNSRPAFTPAWILKITWDRVMPVSYQKFNFSETNTFQCILTMDAARSFALLRYGNMSWGPGLRKYHNALIGYTDGRTSVMEVTDPADNLFGPGGRYRPHEKKGTLGKLGQLVYNLTWADGSNADSQMKCRMWAMKEPAPAEWTGLLPGCPCTRNQALEDQSFLQDDADPGPTVQKLRAQRWGGTGQVFRSLLSNKFGAGKRCVYDLEGPLLAGYNERYFSQESSQKHIDEDLLPFQWCCIESPLCELYLRKRPLDRCQGYGWNGPAGSAQSKTAVPGTAMVYGSLHFITFDGTKYCFMALGEFVILRLSSSTGSNVFTLQGQMDKLYTNTGKRIDVPVVVRMAAFHQSFGKIEWRCSDKDNGLQVFVDDTEVFVRVGVVYLSEKNFAVRCPSMDKCAVVYDGGLHVVVWRKDSYRQLEATMEVPQTFYNRTLGLVGLWSSSGADDFLMSNGKILRSQDSKPLTEEDVHQFGLTWAVPGPESLLFSSPPKVPQVFPSTFDLLESSGPFKVNEVRKVCENSERCVHDTLASNMSDLGLLTLNAEKRFESLAVLFGNMPPIVTGPVVIQAKVSSRVSVQIVAQDPNNDPITYSLLSPWPVGVSIGEVSGSLTWMPLSTLPVQLTIKVSDALKATSFLTPILRVCSCLNGGTCLQESVIENHLQGKFQVLGCLCPKGFSGKFCGNVTDVCRGRPCFPEVPCQSGSQPGEFTCGECPDNTFPNGRVGYKCFERDMCSPPFPFPCHKDAECQSIKSDYSCRCKQGFTGDGLNCTDIDECAAFMTCQNAKYDCKNKPGSFECVCRYQNSKDREGCGDSSNPPGYNLFNVSVLWRTNKEDGLKQLDDILKSGFTNKFYNISRREGETASQGGAEEFWVAVSSDTPHWYIRDYLSRVSNYCDIKAVEVDGKHCFVEFSAFDQAN
;
A
#
# COMPACT_ATOMS: atom_id res chain seq x y z
N MET A 1 16.31 -15.04 -18.36
CA MET A 1 15.27 -15.81 -19.09
C MET A 1 14.38 -14.97 -20.02
N ALA A 2 14.72 -13.71 -20.35
CA ALA A 2 14.16 -12.91 -21.47
C ALA A 2 12.63 -12.68 -21.59
N LYS A 3 11.80 -13.24 -20.71
CA LYS A 3 10.33 -13.12 -20.73
C LYS A 3 9.78 -12.94 -19.31
N THR A 4 8.59 -12.35 -19.22
CA THR A 4 7.74 -12.41 -18.02
C THR A 4 6.95 -13.71 -17.98
N PHE A 5 6.90 -14.34 -16.80
CA PHE A 5 6.18 -15.60 -16.57
C PHE A 5 5.12 -15.39 -15.50
N ASN A 6 3.96 -16.01 -15.67
CA ASN A 6 2.82 -15.85 -14.77
C ASN A 6 2.66 -17.02 -13.80
N ARG A 7 3.30 -18.16 -14.08
CA ARG A 7 3.25 -19.37 -13.26
C ARG A 7 4.62 -20.01 -13.13
N VAL A 8 4.84 -20.60 -11.96
CA VAL A 8 5.98 -21.45 -11.64
C VAL A 8 5.43 -22.80 -11.23
N PHE A 9 5.82 -23.86 -11.95
CA PHE A 9 5.54 -25.24 -11.55
C PHE A 9 6.84 -25.84 -11.02
N PHE A 10 6.78 -26.58 -9.92
CA PHE A 10 7.93 -27.32 -9.40
C PHE A 10 7.50 -28.71 -8.94
N SER A 11 8.36 -29.69 -9.19
CA SER A 11 8.10 -31.10 -8.92
C SER A 11 8.98 -31.63 -7.77
N ASP A 12 8.61 -32.81 -7.27
CA ASP A 12 9.40 -33.61 -6.33
C ASP A 12 10.84 -33.85 -6.82
N ASN A 13 11.02 -34.11 -8.12
CA ASN A 13 12.31 -34.38 -8.75
C ASN A 13 13.27 -33.18 -8.91
N GLY A 14 13.06 -32.06 -8.19
CA GLY A 14 13.99 -30.91 -8.20
C GLY A 14 13.97 -30.02 -9.46
N LEU A 15 13.04 -30.26 -10.41
CA LEU A 15 12.82 -29.38 -11.57
C LEU A 15 11.83 -28.26 -11.25
N VAL A 16 12.11 -27.06 -11.78
CA VAL A 16 11.24 -25.89 -11.76
C VAL A 16 11.00 -25.41 -13.21
N GLN A 17 9.76 -25.22 -13.61
CA GLN A 17 9.34 -24.79 -14.95
C GLN A 17 8.62 -23.44 -14.87
N PHE A 18 8.94 -22.52 -15.80
CA PHE A 18 8.35 -21.19 -15.88
C PHE A 18 7.42 -21.08 -17.09
N GLN A 19 6.18 -20.61 -16.89
CA GLN A 19 5.16 -20.62 -17.94
C GLN A 19 4.35 -19.32 -18.05
N SER A 20 3.90 -19.04 -19.27
CA SER A 20 2.91 -18.00 -19.57
C SER A 20 1.48 -18.53 -19.42
N LEU A 21 0.52 -17.61 -19.20
CA LEU A 21 -0.92 -17.93 -19.23
C LEU A 21 -1.43 -18.31 -20.63
N ALA A 22 -0.69 -17.99 -21.69
CA ALA A 22 -1.07 -18.28 -23.06
C ALA A 22 -0.80 -19.74 -23.45
N GLU A 23 0.31 -20.31 -22.96
CA GLU A 23 0.73 -21.70 -23.21
C GLU A 23 0.00 -22.68 -22.29
N ASN A 24 0.08 -22.46 -20.96
CA ASN A 24 -0.75 -23.14 -19.96
C ASN A 24 -0.67 -24.70 -20.05
N GLU A 25 0.53 -25.25 -20.27
CA GLU A 25 0.78 -26.66 -20.64
C GLU A 25 1.78 -27.29 -19.66
N GLN A 26 1.32 -28.11 -18.70
CA GLN A 26 2.21 -28.73 -17.71
C GLN A 26 2.97 -29.93 -18.31
N PHE A 27 4.30 -29.85 -18.40
CA PHE A 27 5.13 -30.97 -18.88
C PHE A 27 5.53 -31.91 -17.73
N LEU A 28 5.31 -33.21 -17.91
CA LEU A 28 5.71 -34.26 -16.97
C LEU A 28 7.10 -34.78 -17.33
N LEU A 29 8.14 -34.08 -16.87
CA LEU A 29 9.56 -34.32 -17.15
C LEU A 29 10.24 -35.06 -15.97
N PRO A 30 10.23 -36.40 -15.90
CA PRO A 30 10.66 -37.14 -14.71
C PRO A 30 12.18 -37.11 -14.47
N ALA A 31 13.00 -37.11 -15.51
CA ALA A 31 14.46 -37.13 -15.42
C ALA A 31 15.11 -36.38 -16.61
N PRO A 32 16.33 -35.82 -16.45
CA PRO A 32 17.05 -35.14 -17.53
C PRO A 32 17.53 -36.10 -18.63
N SER A 33 17.69 -35.57 -19.85
CA SER A 33 18.32 -36.32 -20.93
C SER A 33 19.83 -36.44 -20.69
N ALA A 34 20.49 -37.39 -21.36
CA ALA A 34 21.95 -37.50 -21.35
C ALA A 34 22.65 -36.24 -21.91
N SER A 35 21.94 -35.43 -22.69
CA SER A 35 22.38 -34.13 -23.23
C SER A 35 22.04 -32.92 -22.33
N GLY A 36 21.37 -33.13 -21.19
CA GLY A 36 20.96 -32.07 -20.27
C GLY A 36 19.49 -31.66 -20.42
N PHE A 37 19.24 -30.41 -20.84
CA PHE A 37 17.89 -29.89 -21.07
C PHE A 37 17.37 -30.29 -22.47
N PRO A 38 16.05 -30.50 -22.64
CA PRO A 38 15.46 -30.81 -23.94
C PRO A 38 15.33 -29.57 -24.84
N ASP A 39 16.23 -29.46 -25.83
CA ASP A 39 16.31 -28.33 -26.78
C ASP A 39 15.06 -28.14 -27.65
N ASP A 40 14.30 -29.21 -27.89
CA ASP A 40 13.08 -29.23 -28.69
C ASP A 40 11.87 -28.58 -27.98
N LEU A 41 11.86 -28.60 -26.64
CA LEU A 41 10.71 -28.13 -25.87
C LEU A 41 10.62 -26.60 -25.76
N LYS A 42 11.76 -25.88 -25.86
CA LYS A 42 11.84 -24.39 -25.78
C LYS A 42 11.17 -23.76 -24.54
N VAL A 43 11.03 -24.52 -23.46
CA VAL A 43 10.47 -24.08 -22.17
C VAL A 43 11.60 -23.52 -21.29
N ALA A 44 11.33 -22.44 -20.57
CA ALA A 44 12.25 -21.93 -19.56
C ALA A 44 12.17 -22.76 -18.27
N MET A 45 13.32 -23.27 -17.81
CA MET A 45 13.40 -24.23 -16.71
C MET A 45 14.64 -23.97 -15.84
N LEU A 46 14.56 -24.37 -14.57
CA LEU A 46 15.65 -24.34 -13.60
C LEU A 46 15.70 -25.72 -12.92
N ALA A 47 16.81 -26.43 -13.08
CA ALA A 47 17.10 -27.66 -12.39
C ALA A 47 17.84 -27.32 -11.08
N ALA A 48 17.14 -27.41 -9.94
CA ALA A 48 17.77 -27.21 -8.63
C ALA A 48 18.64 -28.42 -8.27
N PHE A 49 18.11 -29.62 -8.47
CA PHE A 49 18.82 -30.89 -8.54
C PHE A 49 17.88 -31.88 -9.26
N TRP A 50 17.88 -31.85 -10.59
CA TRP A 50 16.94 -32.61 -11.40
C TRP A 50 17.39 -34.06 -11.56
N ASP A 51 16.80 -34.95 -10.77
CA ASP A 51 16.96 -36.43 -10.77
C ASP A 51 15.72 -37.04 -10.09
N ASP A 52 15.44 -38.30 -10.39
CA ASP A 52 14.21 -39.03 -10.07
C ASP A 52 14.05 -39.31 -8.56
N VAL A 53 13.10 -38.60 -7.94
CA VAL A 53 12.78 -38.63 -6.51
C VAL A 53 11.60 -39.58 -6.23
N ASP A 54 11.66 -40.30 -5.11
CA ASP A 54 10.53 -41.07 -4.59
C ASP A 54 10.05 -40.51 -3.24
N LEU A 55 8.77 -40.10 -3.18
CA LEU A 55 8.06 -39.70 -1.96
C LEU A 55 6.94 -40.68 -1.57
N THR A 56 6.72 -41.75 -2.35
CA THR A 56 5.58 -42.68 -2.16
C THR A 56 5.64 -43.46 -0.86
N GLN A 57 6.85 -43.65 -0.31
CA GLN A 57 7.09 -44.36 0.95
C GLN A 57 6.89 -43.48 2.20
N GLY A 58 6.44 -42.23 2.05
CA GLY A 58 6.22 -41.31 3.17
C GLY A 58 7.47 -40.74 3.83
N VAL A 59 8.65 -40.94 3.23
CA VAL A 59 9.94 -40.39 3.68
C VAL A 59 10.38 -39.27 2.75
N GLY A 60 10.85 -38.17 3.34
CA GLY A 60 11.13 -36.92 2.63
C GLY A 60 9.89 -36.03 2.49
N LYS A 61 10.12 -34.72 2.32
CA LYS A 61 9.05 -33.71 2.21
C LYS A 61 9.42 -32.60 1.24
N LEU A 62 8.44 -32.15 0.47
CA LEU A 62 8.52 -30.94 -0.35
C LEU A 62 7.83 -29.78 0.39
N HIS A 63 8.60 -28.76 0.73
CA HIS A 63 8.13 -27.55 1.41
C HIS A 63 8.32 -26.33 0.50
N TYR A 64 7.39 -25.39 0.53
CA TYR A 64 7.56 -24.07 -0.07
C TYR A 64 6.97 -22.96 0.80
N LYS A 65 7.54 -21.75 0.73
CA LYS A 65 6.94 -20.52 1.27
C LYS A 65 7.28 -19.34 0.35
N GLU A 66 6.27 -18.56 0.02
CA GLU A 66 6.37 -17.26 -0.66
C GLU A 66 6.49 -16.14 0.39
N TYR A 67 7.25 -15.10 0.05
CA TYR A 67 7.47 -13.92 0.87
C TYR A 67 7.38 -12.66 -0.02
N ASN A 68 6.61 -11.67 0.42
CA ASN A 68 6.41 -10.40 -0.28
C ASN A 68 6.81 -9.24 0.62
N LYS A 69 7.45 -8.21 0.06
CA LYS A 69 7.91 -7.02 0.78
C LYS A 69 6.77 -6.19 1.38
N SER A 70 5.53 -6.37 0.91
CA SER A 70 4.33 -5.77 1.53
C SER A 70 3.95 -6.39 2.88
N ASP A 71 4.27 -7.66 3.12
CA ASP A 71 3.72 -8.46 4.21
C ASP A 71 4.80 -8.91 5.21
N VAL A 72 5.77 -8.03 5.47
CA VAL A 72 6.93 -8.30 6.34
C VAL A 72 6.58 -8.07 7.81
N SER A 73 5.54 -8.76 8.28
CA SER A 73 5.04 -8.70 9.67
C SER A 73 5.78 -9.61 10.64
N ASP A 74 6.42 -10.69 10.15
CA ASP A 74 7.19 -11.64 10.97
C ASP A 74 8.72 -11.48 10.84
N VAL A 75 9.44 -11.73 11.94
CA VAL A 75 10.92 -11.59 12.04
C VAL A 75 11.64 -12.58 11.12
N PHE A 76 11.07 -13.76 10.89
CA PHE A 76 11.67 -14.77 10.00
C PHE A 76 11.70 -14.29 8.55
N SER A 77 10.68 -13.56 8.12
CA SER A 77 10.57 -12.95 6.79
C SER A 77 11.61 -11.84 6.64
N GLN A 78 11.80 -10.99 7.65
CA GLN A 78 12.89 -10.00 7.67
C GLN A 78 14.26 -10.67 7.52
N ILE A 79 14.52 -11.77 8.24
CA ILE A 79 15.77 -12.54 8.14
C ILE A 79 15.95 -13.11 6.73
N VAL A 80 14.89 -13.66 6.11
CA VAL A 80 14.94 -14.19 4.74
C VAL A 80 15.21 -13.09 3.71
N PHE A 81 14.54 -11.93 3.81
CA PHE A 81 14.79 -10.78 2.95
C PHE A 81 16.23 -10.24 3.11
N ASN A 82 16.66 -9.95 4.33
CA ASN A 82 17.99 -9.39 4.61
C ASN A 82 19.12 -10.32 4.18
N ARG A 83 18.99 -11.63 4.45
CA ARG A 83 20.01 -12.61 4.03
C ARG A 83 20.07 -12.78 2.52
N THR A 84 18.93 -12.77 1.84
CA THR A 84 18.88 -12.85 0.38
C THR A 84 19.45 -11.58 -0.27
N ALA A 85 19.15 -10.41 0.31
CA ALA A 85 19.73 -9.12 -0.10
C ALA A 85 21.26 -9.13 0.01
N ASP A 86 21.80 -9.57 1.15
CA ASP A 86 23.24 -9.65 1.40
C ASP A 86 23.95 -10.63 0.44
N GLU A 87 23.42 -11.85 0.28
CA GLU A 87 24.02 -12.87 -0.58
C GLU A 87 24.02 -12.47 -2.06
N VAL A 88 22.93 -11.89 -2.57
CA VAL A 88 22.86 -11.39 -3.96
C VAL A 88 23.67 -10.10 -4.14
N THR A 89 23.71 -9.20 -3.16
CA THR A 89 24.56 -7.99 -3.21
C THR A 89 26.03 -8.38 -3.27
N LYS A 90 26.47 -9.38 -2.50
CA LYS A 90 27.84 -9.93 -2.58
C LYS A 90 28.14 -10.59 -3.94
N PHE A 91 27.15 -11.19 -4.58
CA PHE A 91 27.29 -11.71 -5.95
C PHE A 91 27.40 -10.58 -6.99
N GLU A 92 26.50 -9.60 -6.97
CA GLU A 92 26.50 -8.45 -7.89
C GLU A 92 27.75 -7.57 -7.73
N ALA A 93 28.26 -7.40 -6.50
CA ALA A 93 29.49 -6.66 -6.23
C ALA A 93 30.73 -7.27 -6.91
N LYS A 94 30.85 -8.61 -6.96
CA LYS A 94 31.91 -9.29 -7.75
C LYS A 94 31.80 -8.99 -9.25
N ASN A 95 30.61 -8.68 -9.73
CA ASN A 95 30.31 -8.37 -11.13
C ASN A 95 30.24 -6.85 -11.41
N SER A 96 30.71 -6.00 -10.49
CA SER A 96 30.66 -4.54 -10.58
C SER A 96 29.25 -3.95 -10.79
N ARG A 97 28.23 -4.57 -10.19
CA ARG A 97 26.81 -4.16 -10.27
C ARG A 97 26.29 -3.62 -8.93
N PRO A 98 25.26 -2.75 -8.94
CA PRO A 98 24.72 -2.14 -7.72
C PRO A 98 24.06 -3.17 -6.79
N ALA A 99 23.94 -2.82 -5.51
CA ALA A 99 23.33 -3.65 -4.48
C ALA A 99 21.88 -4.10 -4.84
N PHE A 100 21.46 -5.24 -4.29
CA PHE A 100 20.19 -5.88 -4.60
C PHE A 100 19.25 -5.89 -3.38
N THR A 101 18.04 -5.38 -3.58
CA THR A 101 17.00 -5.28 -2.53
C THR A 101 15.77 -6.07 -2.96
N PRO A 102 15.59 -7.32 -2.47
CA PRO A 102 14.48 -8.16 -2.91
C PRO A 102 13.12 -7.55 -2.58
N ALA A 103 12.20 -7.63 -3.55
CA ALA A 103 10.78 -7.29 -3.41
C ALA A 103 9.91 -8.54 -3.23
N TRP A 104 10.34 -9.67 -3.79
CA TRP A 104 9.65 -10.96 -3.74
C TRP A 104 10.64 -12.11 -3.63
N ILE A 105 10.28 -13.15 -2.88
CA ILE A 105 11.07 -14.37 -2.68
C ILE A 105 10.14 -15.60 -2.66
N LEU A 106 10.44 -16.62 -3.46
CA LEU A 106 9.88 -17.97 -3.32
C LEU A 106 10.98 -18.94 -2.90
N LYS A 107 10.84 -19.52 -1.70
CA LYS A 107 11.73 -20.57 -1.20
C LYS A 107 11.06 -21.92 -1.35
N ILE A 108 11.73 -22.84 -2.05
CA ILE A 108 11.37 -24.26 -2.21
C ILE A 108 12.44 -25.10 -1.50
N THR A 109 12.05 -26.18 -0.84
CA THR A 109 12.93 -27.07 -0.07
C THR A 109 12.49 -28.52 -0.27
N TRP A 110 13.41 -29.31 -0.80
CA TRP A 110 13.32 -30.76 -0.85
C TRP A 110 14.07 -31.27 0.38
N ASP A 111 13.34 -31.63 1.43
CA ASP A 111 13.88 -32.08 2.71
C ASP A 111 13.92 -33.60 2.77
N ARG A 112 15.11 -34.16 3.03
CA ARG A 112 15.37 -35.61 3.13
C ARG A 112 14.70 -36.48 2.06
N VAL A 113 14.69 -36.03 0.81
CA VAL A 113 14.07 -36.76 -0.31
C VAL A 113 14.89 -38.00 -0.68
N MET A 114 14.22 -39.10 -1.04
CA MET A 114 14.86 -40.36 -1.41
C MET A 114 14.99 -40.51 -2.94
N PRO A 115 15.98 -41.26 -3.45
CA PRO A 115 16.04 -41.60 -4.86
C PRO A 115 15.04 -42.72 -5.16
N VAL A 116 14.48 -42.74 -6.37
CA VAL A 116 13.80 -43.95 -6.88
C VAL A 116 14.77 -45.14 -6.82
N SER A 117 14.35 -46.23 -6.17
CA SER A 117 15.14 -47.45 -5.96
C SER A 117 14.26 -48.71 -6.01
N TYR A 118 14.89 -49.87 -6.19
CA TYR A 118 14.25 -51.19 -6.22
C TYR A 118 14.71 -52.12 -5.08
N GLN A 119 15.86 -51.83 -4.47
CA GLN A 119 16.38 -52.57 -3.31
C GLN A 119 15.64 -52.19 -2.02
N LYS A 120 15.90 -52.94 -0.94
CA LYS A 120 15.44 -52.62 0.42
C LYS A 120 15.78 -51.17 0.78
N PHE A 121 14.77 -50.36 1.10
CA PHE A 121 14.92 -48.93 1.33
C PHE A 121 15.97 -48.61 2.40
N ASN A 122 17.05 -47.92 1.99
CA ASN A 122 18.03 -47.38 2.91
C ASN A 122 17.61 -45.96 3.31
N PHE A 123 16.88 -45.83 4.43
CA PHE A 123 16.37 -44.55 4.93
C PHE A 123 17.47 -43.53 5.37
N SER A 124 18.76 -43.89 5.28
CA SER A 124 19.89 -42.96 5.42
C SER A 124 20.29 -42.27 4.11
N GLU A 125 19.92 -42.81 2.95
CA GLU A 125 20.21 -42.24 1.62
C GLU A 125 19.18 -41.17 1.24
N THR A 126 19.23 -40.04 1.95
CA THR A 126 18.34 -38.90 1.75
C THR A 126 19.12 -37.64 1.34
N ASN A 127 18.65 -36.94 0.31
CA ASN A 127 19.20 -35.66 -0.12
C ASN A 127 18.38 -34.50 0.46
N THR A 128 19.04 -33.40 0.80
CA THR A 128 18.37 -32.16 1.22
C THR A 128 18.88 -30.97 0.43
N PHE A 129 18.02 -30.29 -0.31
CA PHE A 129 18.39 -29.12 -1.13
C PHE A 129 17.28 -28.06 -1.20
N GLN A 130 17.66 -26.84 -1.52
CA GLN A 130 16.77 -25.67 -1.54
C GLN A 130 16.99 -24.84 -2.81
N CYS A 131 15.91 -24.29 -3.34
CA CYS A 131 15.91 -23.26 -4.38
C CYS A 131 15.24 -22.01 -3.82
N ILE A 132 15.90 -20.86 -3.93
CA ILE A 132 15.35 -19.56 -3.55
C ILE A 132 15.31 -18.71 -4.83
N LEU A 133 14.12 -18.50 -5.37
CA LEU A 133 13.88 -17.54 -6.45
C LEU A 133 13.63 -16.16 -5.84
N THR A 134 14.21 -15.11 -6.43
CA THR A 134 14.03 -13.74 -5.92
C THR A 134 14.12 -12.69 -7.03
N MET A 135 13.44 -11.56 -6.84
CA MET A 135 13.50 -10.40 -7.74
C MET A 135 13.39 -9.06 -7.00
N ASP A 136 13.99 -8.00 -7.55
CA ASP A 136 13.91 -6.61 -7.06
C ASP A 136 13.01 -5.71 -7.94
N ALA A 137 12.14 -6.33 -8.74
CA ALA A 137 11.31 -5.71 -9.78
C ALA A 137 12.07 -5.17 -11.02
N ALA A 138 13.37 -5.43 -11.17
CA ALA A 138 14.09 -5.27 -12.45
C ALA A 138 14.98 -6.49 -12.78
N ARG A 139 15.63 -7.04 -11.77
CA ARG A 139 16.54 -8.18 -11.82
C ARG A 139 15.94 -9.39 -11.11
N SER A 140 16.29 -10.58 -11.58
CA SER A 140 15.85 -11.86 -11.04
C SER A 140 17.03 -12.80 -10.82
N PHE A 141 17.01 -13.56 -9.72
CA PHE A 141 18.08 -14.49 -9.35
C PHE A 141 17.50 -15.81 -8.82
N ALA A 142 18.29 -16.87 -8.95
CA ALA A 142 18.05 -18.15 -8.27
C ALA A 142 19.27 -18.48 -7.40
N LEU A 143 19.04 -18.77 -6.12
CA LEU A 143 20.06 -19.23 -5.18
C LEU A 143 19.76 -20.71 -4.87
N LEU A 144 20.70 -21.59 -5.18
CA LEU A 144 20.59 -23.02 -4.89
C LEU A 144 21.49 -23.36 -3.70
N ARG A 145 20.97 -24.15 -2.76
CA ARG A 145 21.69 -24.57 -1.55
C ARG A 145 21.55 -26.07 -1.34
N TYR A 146 22.66 -26.73 -1.02
CA TYR A 146 22.72 -28.16 -0.79
C TYR A 146 23.15 -28.43 0.65
N GLY A 147 22.34 -29.22 1.37
CA GLY A 147 22.67 -29.78 2.67
C GLY A 147 23.32 -31.16 2.48
N ASN A 148 22.99 -32.12 3.33
CA ASN A 148 23.49 -33.48 3.18
C ASN A 148 22.94 -34.10 1.88
N MET A 149 23.84 -34.59 1.01
CA MET A 149 23.49 -35.27 -0.24
C MET A 149 24.10 -36.68 -0.22
N SER A 150 23.34 -37.69 0.21
CA SER A 150 23.85 -39.04 0.47
C SER A 150 23.42 -40.14 -0.51
N TRP A 151 22.59 -39.85 -1.52
CA TRP A 151 22.12 -40.87 -2.49
C TRP A 151 23.25 -41.71 -3.10
N GLY A 152 23.14 -43.04 -3.02
CA GLY A 152 24.07 -43.98 -3.66
C GLY A 152 23.81 -44.18 -5.16
N PRO A 153 24.60 -45.05 -5.83
CA PRO A 153 24.30 -45.47 -7.20
C PRO A 153 22.95 -46.20 -7.28
N GLY A 154 22.82 -47.37 -6.63
CA GLY A 154 21.64 -48.24 -6.72
C GLY A 154 21.57 -49.03 -8.03
N LEU A 155 20.41 -49.61 -8.36
CA LEU A 155 20.19 -50.50 -9.53
C LEU A 155 19.41 -49.85 -10.70
N ARG A 156 19.45 -48.51 -10.85
CA ARG A 156 18.83 -47.83 -12.00
C ARG A 156 19.77 -47.86 -13.21
N LYS A 157 19.28 -48.22 -14.41
CA LYS A 157 20.10 -48.23 -15.65
C LYS A 157 20.63 -46.83 -16.04
N TYR A 158 19.88 -45.76 -15.71
CA TYR A 158 20.29 -44.37 -15.94
C TYR A 158 20.19 -43.56 -14.63
N HIS A 159 21.26 -42.82 -14.28
CA HIS A 159 21.26 -41.87 -13.16
C HIS A 159 21.74 -40.47 -13.58
N ASN A 160 21.16 -39.94 -14.66
CA ASN A 160 21.40 -38.55 -15.06
C ASN A 160 20.88 -37.61 -13.97
N ALA A 161 21.74 -36.69 -13.50
CA ALA A 161 21.36 -35.63 -12.58
C ALA A 161 21.82 -34.28 -13.15
N LEU A 162 20.94 -33.28 -13.15
CA LEU A 162 21.22 -31.98 -13.75
C LEU A 162 21.08 -30.84 -12.72
N ILE A 163 22.01 -29.88 -12.77
CA ILE A 163 21.93 -28.61 -12.05
C ILE A 163 22.22 -27.50 -13.06
N GLY A 164 21.37 -26.47 -13.11
CA GLY A 164 21.49 -25.41 -14.11
C GLY A 164 20.14 -24.82 -14.50
N TYR A 165 20.10 -24.04 -15.57
CA TYR A 165 18.87 -23.47 -16.11
C TYR A 165 18.90 -23.34 -17.63
N THR A 166 17.74 -23.21 -18.24
CA THR A 166 17.55 -22.87 -19.66
C THR A 166 16.46 -21.82 -19.81
N ASP A 167 16.58 -20.94 -20.80
CA ASP A 167 15.51 -20.03 -21.23
C ASP A 167 14.72 -20.56 -22.45
N GLY A 168 14.96 -21.80 -22.85
CA GLY A 168 14.40 -22.42 -24.05
C GLY A 168 15.17 -22.11 -25.35
N ARG A 169 16.29 -21.40 -25.26
CA ARG A 169 17.22 -21.14 -26.38
C ARG A 169 18.69 -21.36 -26.00
N THR A 170 19.03 -21.04 -24.76
CA THR A 170 20.37 -21.14 -24.19
C THR A 170 20.28 -21.85 -22.84
N SER A 171 21.22 -22.76 -22.58
CA SER A 171 21.32 -23.52 -21.35
C SER A 171 22.64 -23.22 -20.64
N VAL A 172 22.60 -23.20 -19.31
CA VAL A 172 23.74 -23.11 -18.41
C VAL A 172 23.64 -24.30 -17.48
N MET A 173 24.70 -25.11 -17.39
CA MET A 173 24.72 -26.38 -16.66
C MET A 173 26.00 -26.46 -15.84
N GLU A 174 25.92 -26.93 -14.60
CA GLU A 174 27.11 -27.22 -13.80
C GLU A 174 27.82 -28.46 -14.33
N VAL A 175 29.15 -28.39 -14.47
CA VAL A 175 29.96 -29.54 -14.87
C VAL A 175 30.14 -30.47 -13.69
N THR A 176 29.73 -31.73 -13.83
CA THR A 176 30.01 -32.79 -12.85
C THR A 176 31.51 -33.09 -12.85
N ASP A 177 32.09 -33.28 -11.66
CA ASP A 177 33.53 -33.55 -11.49
C ASP A 177 33.75 -34.88 -10.75
N PRO A 178 34.31 -35.92 -11.40
CA PRO A 178 34.88 -35.90 -12.77
C PRO A 178 33.81 -35.89 -13.87
N ALA A 179 34.11 -35.23 -15.01
CA ALA A 179 33.19 -35.16 -16.15
C ALA A 179 32.86 -36.53 -16.76
N ASP A 180 33.85 -37.44 -16.75
CA ASP A 180 33.75 -38.76 -17.37
C ASP A 180 33.33 -39.87 -16.40
N ASN A 181 33.15 -39.56 -15.10
CA ASN A 181 33.04 -40.57 -14.04
C ASN A 181 31.75 -40.43 -13.23
N LEU A 182 30.61 -40.55 -13.91
CA LEU A 182 29.29 -40.52 -13.27
C LEU A 182 29.09 -41.67 -12.25
N PHE A 183 29.70 -42.86 -12.46
CA PHE A 183 29.41 -44.08 -11.69
C PHE A 183 30.63 -44.90 -11.21
N GLY A 184 31.80 -44.28 -11.05
CA GLY A 184 32.93 -44.89 -10.35
C GLY A 184 32.74 -45.01 -8.83
N PRO A 185 33.73 -45.57 -8.09
CA PRO A 185 33.63 -45.89 -6.65
C PRO A 185 33.63 -44.67 -5.69
N GLY A 186 33.08 -43.52 -6.11
CA GLY A 186 32.77 -42.36 -5.28
C GLY A 186 31.27 -41.99 -5.23
N GLY A 187 30.44 -42.54 -6.13
CA GLY A 187 29.00 -42.23 -6.19
C GLY A 187 28.65 -40.86 -6.80
N ARG A 188 27.33 -40.58 -6.88
CA ARG A 188 26.77 -39.43 -7.62
C ARG A 188 27.37 -38.08 -7.20
N TYR A 189 27.41 -37.13 -8.14
CA TYR A 189 27.86 -35.75 -7.93
C TYR A 189 27.34 -35.15 -6.61
N ARG A 190 28.28 -34.66 -5.80
CA ARG A 190 28.04 -34.12 -4.45
C ARG A 190 28.12 -32.58 -4.47
N PRO A 191 27.07 -31.85 -4.87
CA PRO A 191 27.13 -30.38 -4.98
C PRO A 191 27.44 -29.69 -3.64
N HIS A 192 27.10 -30.32 -2.51
CA HIS A 192 27.43 -29.82 -1.17
C HIS A 192 28.93 -29.78 -0.84
N GLU A 193 29.77 -30.54 -1.56
CA GLU A 193 31.23 -30.60 -1.38
C GLU A 193 31.98 -29.70 -2.38
N LYS A 194 31.28 -29.11 -3.36
CA LYS A 194 31.88 -28.22 -4.37
C LYS A 194 31.65 -26.76 -4.00
N LYS A 195 32.64 -25.90 -4.28
CA LYS A 195 32.53 -24.44 -4.09
C LYS A 195 31.70 -23.85 -5.24
N GLY A 196 30.55 -23.26 -4.93
CA GLY A 196 29.72 -22.59 -5.93
C GLY A 196 30.15 -21.14 -6.22
N THR A 197 29.36 -20.39 -6.99
CA THR A 197 29.70 -19.06 -7.53
C THR A 197 30.04 -17.99 -6.48
N LEU A 198 29.54 -18.13 -5.24
CA LEU A 198 29.93 -17.26 -4.12
C LEU A 198 31.28 -17.63 -3.47
N GLY A 199 31.85 -18.82 -3.76
CA GLY A 199 33.06 -19.35 -3.15
C GLY A 199 32.84 -20.21 -1.90
N LYS A 200 31.56 -20.41 -1.51
CA LYS A 200 31.13 -21.26 -0.40
C LYS A 200 30.76 -22.66 -0.92
N LEU A 201 30.97 -23.67 -0.08
CA LEU A 201 30.54 -25.05 -0.36
C LEU A 201 29.01 -25.14 -0.45
N GLY A 202 28.50 -25.87 -1.45
CA GLY A 202 27.07 -26.14 -1.59
C GLY A 202 26.17 -24.92 -1.83
N GLN A 203 26.69 -23.81 -2.35
CA GLN A 203 25.93 -22.57 -2.57
C GLN A 203 26.18 -21.96 -3.96
N LEU A 204 25.20 -22.09 -4.85
CA LEU A 204 25.21 -21.52 -6.20
C LEU A 204 24.25 -20.31 -6.27
N VAL A 205 24.61 -19.34 -7.10
CA VAL A 205 23.77 -18.18 -7.44
C VAL A 205 23.81 -17.98 -8.95
N TYR A 206 22.63 -18.00 -9.58
CA TYR A 206 22.43 -17.70 -10.99
C TYR A 206 21.74 -16.34 -11.17
N ASN A 207 22.23 -15.57 -12.14
CA ASN A 207 21.56 -14.37 -12.62
C ASN A 207 20.57 -14.74 -13.73
N LEU A 208 19.27 -14.56 -13.48
CA LEU A 208 18.20 -14.87 -14.42
C LEU A 208 17.73 -13.61 -15.20
N THR A 209 18.35 -12.46 -14.96
CA THR A 209 18.05 -11.18 -15.63
C THR A 209 18.54 -11.18 -17.08
N TRP A 210 17.80 -10.53 -17.99
CA TRP A 210 18.23 -10.34 -19.38
C TRP A 210 19.12 -9.10 -19.54
N ALA A 211 19.98 -9.09 -20.56
CA ALA A 211 21.03 -8.05 -20.72
C ALA A 211 20.56 -6.74 -21.36
N ASP A 212 19.53 -6.75 -22.22
CA ASP A 212 19.05 -5.56 -22.92
C ASP A 212 17.92 -4.84 -22.16
N GLY A 213 18.29 -3.77 -21.45
CA GLY A 213 17.34 -2.88 -20.75
C GLY A 213 16.57 -1.90 -21.64
N SER A 214 16.73 -1.95 -22.96
CA SER A 214 16.11 -0.99 -23.90
C SER A 214 14.60 -1.20 -24.07
N ASN A 215 14.12 -2.44 -23.93
CA ASN A 215 12.70 -2.80 -23.96
C ASN A 215 12.26 -3.43 -22.63
N ALA A 216 12.38 -2.67 -21.53
CA ALA A 216 11.76 -3.05 -20.26
C ALA A 216 10.23 -3.16 -20.44
N ASP A 217 9.68 -4.34 -20.19
CA ASP A 217 8.25 -4.68 -20.25
C ASP A 217 7.41 -3.62 -19.52
N SER A 218 6.35 -3.11 -20.16
CA SER A 218 5.46 -2.10 -19.58
C SER A 218 4.77 -2.59 -18.29
N GLN A 219 4.59 -3.92 -18.12
CA GLN A 219 4.21 -4.50 -16.83
C GLN A 219 5.24 -4.22 -15.73
N MET A 220 6.53 -4.31 -16.06
CA MET A 220 7.63 -4.09 -15.12
C MET A 220 7.74 -2.61 -14.73
N LYS A 221 7.66 -1.70 -15.72
CA LYS A 221 7.61 -0.24 -15.50
C LYS A 221 6.47 0.14 -14.55
N CYS A 222 5.26 -0.39 -14.81
CA CYS A 222 4.10 -0.17 -13.96
C CYS A 222 4.33 -0.66 -12.51
N ARG A 223 4.84 -1.88 -12.32
CA ARG A 223 5.11 -2.45 -10.99
C ARG A 223 6.15 -1.66 -10.21
N MET A 224 7.27 -1.28 -10.85
CA MET A 224 8.32 -0.48 -10.21
C MET A 224 7.80 0.91 -9.77
N TRP A 225 7.08 1.61 -10.65
CA TRP A 225 6.47 2.89 -10.31
C TRP A 225 5.47 2.75 -9.15
N ALA A 226 4.59 1.73 -9.18
CA ALA A 226 3.60 1.51 -8.12
C ALA A 226 4.24 1.14 -6.76
N MET A 227 5.40 0.50 -6.74
CA MET A 227 6.17 0.23 -5.51
C MET A 227 6.89 1.47 -4.97
N LYS A 228 7.29 2.40 -5.84
CA LYS A 228 7.98 3.65 -5.49
C LYS A 228 7.02 4.75 -5.01
N GLU A 229 5.81 4.80 -5.56
CA GLU A 229 4.86 5.87 -5.25
C GLU A 229 4.28 5.78 -3.82
N PRO A 230 4.10 6.91 -3.11
CA PRO A 230 3.49 6.96 -1.78
C PRO A 230 1.99 6.60 -1.80
N ALA A 231 1.35 6.47 -0.63
CA ALA A 231 -0.10 6.35 -0.57
C ALA A 231 -0.78 7.68 -0.98
N PRO A 232 -1.93 7.66 -1.67
CA PRO A 232 -2.62 8.89 -2.09
C PRO A 232 -2.83 9.90 -0.96
N ALA A 233 -3.28 9.44 0.22
CA ALA A 233 -3.57 10.27 1.38
C ALA A 233 -2.38 11.10 1.89
N GLU A 234 -1.14 10.69 1.61
CA GLU A 234 0.07 11.43 2.01
C GLU A 234 0.25 12.75 1.23
N TRP A 235 -0.30 12.84 0.01
CA TRP A 235 -0.08 13.98 -0.90
C TRP A 235 -1.36 14.60 -1.46
N THR A 236 -2.52 13.95 -1.39
CA THR A 236 -3.81 14.52 -1.81
C THR A 236 -4.49 15.38 -0.75
N GLY A 237 -3.93 15.48 0.46
CA GLY A 237 -4.52 16.27 1.55
C GLY A 237 -4.75 17.74 1.16
N LEU A 238 -5.90 18.30 1.56
CA LEU A 238 -6.35 19.67 1.26
C LEU A 238 -6.58 19.98 -0.24
N LEU A 239 -6.61 18.98 -1.13
CA LEU A 239 -7.09 19.21 -2.50
C LEU A 239 -8.62 19.38 -2.53
N PRO A 240 -9.17 20.44 -3.16
CA PRO A 240 -10.61 20.61 -3.31
C PRO A 240 -11.20 19.46 -4.15
N GLY A 241 -12.43 19.03 -3.86
CA GLY A 241 -13.16 18.06 -4.71
C GLY A 241 -13.37 18.58 -6.13
N CYS A 242 -13.55 17.70 -7.12
CA CYS A 242 -13.99 18.15 -8.45
C CYS A 242 -15.47 18.57 -8.43
N PRO A 243 -15.85 19.74 -8.96
CA PRO A 243 -17.25 20.11 -9.14
C PRO A 243 -18.05 19.01 -9.82
N CYS A 244 -19.29 18.76 -9.37
CA CYS A 244 -20.09 17.66 -9.90
C CYS A 244 -20.56 17.92 -11.34
N THR A 245 -20.81 19.18 -11.65
CA THR A 245 -21.24 19.65 -12.96
C THR A 245 -20.34 20.77 -13.49
N ARG A 246 -20.29 20.93 -14.81
CA ARG A 246 -19.59 22.03 -15.49
C ARG A 246 -20.10 23.40 -15.01
N ASN A 247 -21.40 23.52 -14.76
CA ASN A 247 -21.98 24.80 -14.34
C ASN A 247 -21.47 25.19 -12.93
N GLN A 248 -21.35 24.24 -12.00
CA GLN A 248 -20.67 24.46 -10.73
C GLN A 248 -19.19 24.82 -10.93
N ALA A 249 -18.48 24.13 -11.86
CA ALA A 249 -17.07 24.41 -12.16
C ALA A 249 -16.80 25.80 -12.79
N LEU A 250 -17.81 26.42 -13.40
CA LEU A 250 -17.74 27.78 -13.94
C LEU A 250 -17.92 28.85 -12.86
N GLU A 251 -18.73 28.57 -11.82
CA GLU A 251 -19.02 29.50 -10.72
C GLU A 251 -18.01 29.38 -9.57
N ASP A 252 -17.46 28.18 -9.32
CA ASP A 252 -16.46 27.94 -8.26
C ASP A 252 -15.13 28.66 -8.57
N GLN A 253 -14.75 29.59 -7.70
CA GLN A 253 -13.54 30.39 -7.86
C GLN A 253 -12.24 29.57 -7.73
N SER A 254 -12.31 28.40 -7.09
CA SER A 254 -11.23 27.44 -6.90
C SER A 254 -10.81 26.72 -8.18
N PHE A 255 -11.65 26.74 -9.23
CA PHE A 255 -11.41 26.06 -10.50
C PHE A 255 -11.43 27.02 -11.69
N LEU A 256 -10.47 26.87 -12.59
CA LEU A 256 -10.46 27.58 -13.88
C LEU A 256 -10.44 26.59 -15.05
N GLN A 257 -10.95 27.02 -16.19
CA GLN A 257 -10.84 26.26 -17.44
C GLN A 257 -9.34 26.12 -17.82
N ASP A 258 -8.89 24.91 -18.18
CA ASP A 258 -7.48 24.64 -18.51
C ASP A 258 -7.22 24.88 -20.00
N ASP A 259 -7.34 26.15 -20.43
CA ASP A 259 -7.17 26.60 -21.83
C ASP A 259 -5.70 26.72 -22.27
N ALA A 260 -4.75 26.37 -21.42
CA ALA A 260 -3.33 26.41 -21.74
C ALA A 260 -2.94 25.22 -22.61
N ASP A 261 -2.36 25.46 -23.80
CA ASP A 261 -1.77 24.40 -24.63
C ASP A 261 -0.59 23.76 -23.88
N PRO A 262 -0.67 22.47 -23.49
CA PRO A 262 0.38 21.80 -22.75
C PRO A 262 1.41 21.13 -23.70
N GLY A 263 1.29 21.37 -25.00
CA GLY A 263 2.08 20.73 -26.05
C GLY A 263 1.56 19.35 -26.46
N PRO A 264 1.93 18.88 -27.67
CA PRO A 264 1.32 17.70 -28.30
C PRO A 264 1.52 16.40 -27.52
N THR A 265 2.65 16.25 -26.81
CA THR A 265 2.94 15.08 -25.99
C THR A 265 1.97 14.96 -24.81
N VAL A 266 1.78 16.04 -24.06
CA VAL A 266 0.86 16.05 -22.91
C VAL A 266 -0.59 15.94 -23.38
N GLN A 267 -0.97 16.62 -24.46
CA GLN A 267 -2.30 16.51 -25.05
C GLN A 267 -2.62 15.06 -25.45
N LYS A 268 -1.68 14.38 -26.15
CA LYS A 268 -1.82 12.97 -26.52
C LYS A 268 -1.96 12.03 -25.31
N LEU A 269 -1.14 12.22 -24.27
CA LEU A 269 -1.18 11.38 -23.07
C LEU A 269 -2.45 11.63 -22.23
N ARG A 270 -2.92 12.88 -22.13
CA ARG A 270 -4.21 13.22 -21.49
C ARG A 270 -5.39 12.63 -22.25
N ALA A 271 -5.38 12.69 -23.58
CA ALA A 271 -6.42 12.13 -24.45
C ALA A 271 -6.58 10.59 -24.30
N GLN A 272 -5.56 9.90 -23.80
CA GLN A 272 -5.62 8.46 -23.53
C GLN A 272 -6.35 8.10 -22.22
N ARG A 273 -6.45 9.02 -21.26
CA ARG A 273 -7.13 8.81 -19.96
C ARG A 273 -8.65 8.87 -20.10
N TRP A 274 -9.40 8.39 -19.11
CA TRP A 274 -10.87 8.41 -19.09
C TRP A 274 -11.42 9.86 -19.22
N GLY A 275 -12.16 10.13 -20.28
CA GLY A 275 -12.78 11.43 -20.52
C GLY A 275 -11.91 12.44 -21.28
N GLY A 276 -10.77 12.04 -21.86
CA GLY A 276 -9.86 12.93 -22.60
C GLY A 276 -10.43 13.67 -23.84
N THR A 277 -11.74 13.60 -24.09
CA THR A 277 -12.50 14.36 -25.09
C THR A 277 -13.43 15.43 -24.50
N GLY A 278 -13.49 15.55 -23.16
CA GLY A 278 -14.34 16.51 -22.45
C GLY A 278 -13.66 17.87 -22.20
N GLN A 279 -14.43 18.83 -21.68
CA GLN A 279 -13.93 20.14 -21.28
C GLN A 279 -13.20 20.04 -19.93
N VAL A 280 -11.97 20.58 -19.85
CA VAL A 280 -11.10 20.41 -18.69
C VAL A 280 -11.08 21.68 -17.84
N PHE A 281 -11.29 21.52 -16.54
CA PHE A 281 -11.04 22.53 -15.51
C PHE A 281 -9.90 22.05 -14.62
N ARG A 282 -9.13 22.97 -14.05
CA ARG A 282 -8.05 22.68 -13.11
C ARG A 282 -8.15 23.53 -11.85
N SER A 283 -7.64 23.02 -10.74
CA SER A 283 -7.53 23.79 -9.50
C SER A 283 -6.65 25.03 -9.72
N LEU A 284 -7.06 26.15 -9.12
CA LEU A 284 -6.33 27.42 -9.18
C LEU A 284 -4.99 27.33 -8.45
N LEU A 285 -4.99 26.66 -7.30
CA LEU A 285 -3.83 26.44 -6.45
C LEU A 285 -3.40 24.97 -6.49
N SER A 286 -2.12 24.74 -6.23
CA SER A 286 -1.62 23.46 -5.72
C SER A 286 -1.69 23.44 -4.19
N ASN A 287 -1.81 22.26 -3.59
CA ASN A 287 -1.64 22.12 -2.14
C ASN A 287 -0.16 22.24 -1.73
N LYS A 288 0.09 22.19 -0.42
CA LYS A 288 1.44 22.23 0.20
C LYS A 288 2.43 21.14 -0.28
N PHE A 289 1.99 20.16 -1.05
CA PHE A 289 2.83 19.10 -1.62
C PHE A 289 3.14 19.31 -3.11
N GLY A 290 2.68 20.42 -3.72
CA GLY A 290 2.81 20.68 -5.16
C GLY A 290 1.80 19.92 -6.03
N ALA A 291 0.86 19.21 -5.41
CA ALA A 291 -0.20 18.47 -6.08
C ALA A 291 -1.40 19.36 -6.40
N GLY A 292 -2.19 18.99 -7.41
CA GLY A 292 -3.38 19.70 -7.84
C GLY A 292 -4.41 18.75 -8.46
N LYS A 293 -5.48 19.33 -9.02
CA LYS A 293 -6.59 18.55 -9.57
C LYS A 293 -7.00 19.03 -10.96
N ARG A 294 -7.32 18.09 -11.85
CA ARG A 294 -7.93 18.34 -13.17
C ARG A 294 -9.24 17.59 -13.32
N CYS A 295 -10.33 18.32 -13.53
CA CYS A 295 -11.69 17.81 -13.62
C CYS A 295 -12.17 17.89 -15.06
N VAL A 296 -12.66 16.78 -15.61
CA VAL A 296 -13.04 16.69 -17.02
C VAL A 296 -14.54 16.43 -17.14
N TYR A 297 -15.24 17.27 -17.89
CA TYR A 297 -16.70 17.29 -18.01
C TYR A 297 -17.16 16.93 -19.41
N ASP A 298 -18.32 16.28 -19.50
CA ASP A 298 -19.00 16.07 -20.76
C ASP A 298 -19.58 17.39 -21.31
N LEU A 299 -19.88 17.42 -22.61
CA LEU A 299 -20.55 18.56 -23.25
C LEU A 299 -21.97 18.79 -22.70
N GLU A 300 -22.66 17.72 -22.27
CA GLU A 300 -23.95 17.79 -21.55
C GLU A 300 -23.82 18.35 -20.12
N GLY A 301 -22.59 18.46 -19.58
CA GLY A 301 -22.29 19.06 -18.27
C GLY A 301 -21.88 18.15 -17.11
N PRO A 302 -22.13 16.83 -17.04
CA PRO A 302 -21.70 16.02 -15.89
C PRO A 302 -20.19 15.73 -15.87
N LEU A 303 -19.63 15.49 -14.68
CA LEU A 303 -18.23 15.10 -14.50
C LEU A 303 -17.97 13.69 -15.07
N LEU A 304 -17.00 13.57 -15.99
CA LEU A 304 -16.51 12.30 -16.54
C LEU A 304 -15.46 11.66 -15.64
N ALA A 305 -14.46 12.45 -15.22
CA ALA A 305 -13.39 12.03 -14.33
C ALA A 305 -12.63 13.23 -13.74
N GLY A 306 -12.30 13.14 -12.45
CA GLY A 306 -11.33 14.00 -11.79
C GLY A 306 -9.99 13.31 -11.58
N TYR A 307 -8.91 13.98 -11.94
CA TYR A 307 -7.53 13.51 -11.83
C TYR A 307 -6.81 14.23 -10.71
N ASN A 308 -6.42 13.48 -9.68
CA ASN A 308 -5.45 13.93 -8.69
C ASN A 308 -4.05 13.80 -9.30
N GLU A 309 -3.33 14.91 -9.41
CA GLU A 309 -2.01 14.96 -10.07
C GLU A 309 -0.98 15.45 -9.08
N ARG A 310 0.07 14.63 -8.86
CA ARG A 310 1.06 14.88 -7.81
C ARG A 310 2.06 15.97 -8.24
N TYR A 311 2.32 16.05 -9.54
CA TYR A 311 3.20 17.05 -10.14
C TYR A 311 2.35 18.00 -10.99
N PHE A 312 1.79 19.03 -10.36
CA PHE A 312 0.82 19.93 -10.99
C PHE A 312 1.43 21.27 -11.46
N SER A 313 2.48 21.75 -10.78
CA SER A 313 3.19 22.99 -11.15
C SER A 313 3.90 22.88 -12.51
N GLN A 314 3.89 23.95 -13.30
CA GLN A 314 4.54 24.02 -14.62
C GLN A 314 6.06 23.77 -14.56
N GLU A 315 6.73 24.14 -13.47
CA GLU A 315 8.16 23.85 -13.24
C GLU A 315 8.46 22.34 -13.22
N SER A 316 7.45 21.52 -12.95
CA SER A 316 7.55 20.06 -12.87
C SER A 316 7.08 19.33 -14.13
N SER A 317 6.89 20.01 -15.26
CA SER A 317 6.28 19.46 -16.49
C SER A 317 6.86 18.10 -16.95
N GLN A 318 8.17 17.89 -16.86
CA GLN A 318 8.77 16.59 -17.19
C GLN A 318 8.42 15.49 -16.16
N LYS A 319 8.42 15.81 -14.86
CA LYS A 319 7.97 14.88 -13.80
C LYS A 319 6.49 14.56 -13.91
N HIS A 320 5.66 15.52 -14.32
CA HIS A 320 4.25 15.29 -14.63
C HIS A 320 4.10 14.25 -15.76
N ILE A 321 4.88 14.37 -16.83
CA ILE A 321 4.92 13.35 -17.89
C ILE A 321 5.37 11.99 -17.32
N ASP A 322 6.51 11.95 -16.64
CA ASP A 322 7.17 10.69 -16.26
C ASP A 322 6.50 9.93 -15.10
N GLU A 323 5.91 10.64 -14.13
CA GLU A 323 5.41 10.05 -12.87
C GLU A 323 3.88 10.16 -12.70
N ASP A 324 3.18 10.95 -13.53
CA ASP A 324 1.70 10.98 -13.58
C ASP A 324 1.13 10.47 -14.92
N LEU A 325 1.65 10.90 -16.08
CA LEU A 325 1.05 10.58 -17.39
C LEU A 325 1.51 9.21 -17.96
N LEU A 326 2.81 8.99 -18.12
CA LEU A 326 3.37 7.75 -18.69
C LEU A 326 3.03 6.48 -17.87
N PRO A 327 2.93 6.52 -16.53
CA PRO A 327 2.48 5.36 -15.76
C PRO A 327 1.06 4.92 -16.11
N PHE A 328 0.18 5.83 -16.54
CA PHE A 328 -1.13 5.44 -17.07
C PHE A 328 -0.99 4.65 -18.38
N GLN A 329 -0.12 5.09 -19.30
CA GLN A 329 0.15 4.36 -20.55
C GLN A 329 0.69 2.95 -20.25
N TRP A 330 1.70 2.82 -19.38
CA TRP A 330 2.29 1.52 -19.04
C TRP A 330 1.35 0.61 -18.25
N CYS A 331 0.62 1.15 -17.26
CA CYS A 331 -0.26 0.35 -16.40
C CYS A 331 -1.62 0.01 -17.02
N CYS A 332 -2.24 0.94 -17.76
CA CYS A 332 -3.64 0.82 -18.20
C CYS A 332 -3.81 0.53 -19.70
N ILE A 333 -2.83 0.86 -20.54
CA ILE A 333 -2.95 0.69 -22.00
C ILE A 333 -2.08 -0.48 -22.48
N GLU A 334 -0.78 -0.40 -22.23
CA GLU A 334 0.22 -1.38 -22.70
C GLU A 334 0.31 -2.63 -21.82
N SER A 335 -0.27 -2.58 -20.63
CA SER A 335 -0.33 -3.71 -19.72
C SER A 335 -1.70 -3.78 -19.03
N PRO A 336 -2.03 -4.90 -18.39
CA PRO A 336 -3.32 -5.05 -17.72
C PRO A 336 -3.38 -4.49 -16.29
N LEU A 337 -2.27 -3.94 -15.79
CA LEU A 337 -2.07 -3.62 -14.37
C LEU A 337 -2.71 -2.28 -13.94
N CYS A 338 -3.82 -1.91 -14.57
CA CYS A 338 -4.45 -0.60 -14.41
C CYS A 338 -4.94 -0.33 -12.98
N GLU A 339 -5.25 -1.39 -12.25
CA GLU A 339 -5.60 -1.37 -10.84
C GLU A 339 -4.46 -0.82 -9.95
N LEU A 340 -3.20 -1.13 -10.28
CA LEU A 340 -2.04 -0.56 -9.57
C LEU A 340 -1.95 0.95 -9.76
N TYR A 341 -2.27 1.44 -10.96
CA TYR A 341 -2.38 2.87 -11.24
C TYR A 341 -3.52 3.51 -10.46
N LEU A 342 -4.75 2.96 -10.54
CA LEU A 342 -5.91 3.49 -9.83
C LEU A 342 -5.73 3.50 -8.31
N ARG A 343 -5.00 2.53 -7.73
CA ARG A 343 -4.65 2.51 -6.29
C ARG A 343 -3.69 3.64 -5.88
N LYS A 344 -2.88 4.17 -6.81
CA LYS A 344 -1.90 5.24 -6.57
C LYS A 344 -2.33 6.60 -7.12
N ARG A 345 -3.31 6.62 -8.03
CA ARG A 345 -3.95 7.78 -8.66
C ARG A 345 -5.47 7.53 -8.74
N PRO A 346 -6.18 7.53 -7.59
CA PRO A 346 -7.62 7.32 -7.59
C PRO A 346 -8.33 8.46 -8.32
N LEU A 347 -9.38 8.10 -9.07
CA LEU A 347 -10.25 9.07 -9.74
C LEU A 347 -11.14 9.76 -8.71
N ASP A 348 -11.28 11.06 -8.84
CA ASP A 348 -12.33 11.83 -8.18
C ASP A 348 -13.61 11.79 -9.04
N ARG A 349 -14.74 11.46 -8.41
CA ARG A 349 -16.08 11.43 -9.00
C ARG A 349 -17.00 12.41 -8.25
N CYS A 350 -16.52 13.64 -8.06
CA CYS A 350 -17.09 14.69 -7.21
C CYS A 350 -17.27 14.31 -5.73
N GLN A 351 -16.61 13.24 -5.30
CA GLN A 351 -16.67 12.75 -3.93
C GLN A 351 -15.81 13.63 -3.02
N GLY A 352 -16.48 14.44 -2.20
CA GLY A 352 -15.86 15.52 -1.42
C GLY A 352 -15.94 16.89 -2.09
N TYR A 353 -16.67 17.03 -3.20
CA TYR A 353 -17.21 18.31 -3.65
C TYR A 353 -18.64 18.40 -3.12
N GLY A 354 -18.86 19.15 -2.03
CA GLY A 354 -19.90 18.77 -1.07
C GLY A 354 -19.51 17.47 -0.35
N TRP A 355 -19.67 17.40 0.97
CA TRP A 355 -18.75 16.56 1.77
C TRP A 355 -19.35 15.33 2.46
N ASN A 356 -18.50 14.31 2.64
CA ASN A 356 -18.82 12.98 3.19
C ASN A 356 -17.74 12.54 4.20
N GLY A 357 -18.13 11.79 5.25
CA GLY A 357 -17.35 11.54 6.48
C GLY A 357 -16.13 10.59 6.39
N PRO A 358 -15.56 10.16 7.54
CA PRO A 358 -16.28 9.20 8.41
C PRO A 358 -16.03 9.30 9.94
N ALA A 359 -17.11 9.18 10.72
CA ALA A 359 -17.10 8.62 12.08
C ALA A 359 -18.50 8.07 12.42
N GLY A 360 -18.58 6.88 13.03
CA GLY A 360 -19.85 6.17 13.18
C GLY A 360 -20.72 6.64 14.34
N SER A 361 -21.78 7.40 14.04
CA SER A 361 -23.01 7.46 14.83
C SER A 361 -24.16 8.00 13.98
N ALA A 362 -25.38 7.51 14.20
CA ALA A 362 -26.55 7.93 13.42
C ALA A 362 -26.87 9.44 13.61
N GLN A 363 -27.56 10.03 12.63
CA GLN A 363 -28.08 11.40 12.62
C GLN A 363 -27.04 12.54 12.54
N SER A 364 -26.39 12.72 11.37
CA SER A 364 -25.85 14.03 10.99
C SER A 364 -26.68 14.64 9.85
N LYS A 365 -27.28 15.80 10.07
CA LYS A 365 -27.72 16.67 8.97
C LYS A 365 -26.46 17.10 8.20
N THR A 366 -26.47 16.87 6.89
CA THR A 366 -25.34 17.15 5.98
C THR A 366 -25.17 18.66 5.79
N ALA A 367 -23.94 19.11 5.58
CA ALA A 367 -23.59 20.53 5.62
C ALA A 367 -22.92 21.01 4.32
N VAL A 368 -23.52 22.03 3.72
CA VAL A 368 -23.02 22.85 2.60
C VAL A 368 -21.86 23.74 3.11
N PRO A 369 -20.95 24.26 2.27
CA PRO A 369 -20.13 25.41 2.66
C PRO A 369 -21.02 26.57 3.16
N GLY A 370 -20.55 27.33 4.15
CA GLY A 370 -21.29 28.50 4.62
C GLY A 370 -21.16 29.62 3.60
N THR A 371 -22.25 30.00 2.93
CA THR A 371 -22.27 31.15 2.03
C THR A 371 -23.04 32.32 2.66
N ALA A 372 -22.40 33.48 2.75
CA ALA A 372 -23.01 34.73 3.23
C ALA A 372 -22.78 35.88 2.24
N MET A 373 -23.56 36.95 2.36
CA MET A 373 -23.52 38.07 1.43
C MET A 373 -23.80 39.42 2.08
N VAL A 374 -23.10 40.47 1.64
CA VAL A 374 -23.40 41.88 1.91
C VAL A 374 -23.66 42.62 0.59
N TYR A 375 -24.78 43.33 0.51
CA TYR A 375 -25.29 43.88 -0.75
C TYR A 375 -26.22 45.08 -0.55
N GLY A 376 -26.54 45.81 -1.63
CA GLY A 376 -27.43 46.98 -1.58
C GLY A 376 -26.99 48.02 -0.54
N SER A 377 -27.95 48.70 0.10
CA SER A 377 -27.66 49.64 1.20
C SER A 377 -27.38 48.97 2.56
N LEU A 378 -26.37 48.09 2.62
CA LEU A 378 -26.03 47.31 3.82
C LEU A 378 -27.12 46.30 4.22
N HIS A 379 -27.64 45.58 3.23
CA HIS A 379 -28.38 44.34 3.44
C HIS A 379 -27.41 43.18 3.62
N PHE A 380 -27.77 42.25 4.48
CA PHE A 380 -26.99 41.05 4.81
C PHE A 380 -27.84 39.80 4.63
N ILE A 381 -27.21 38.75 4.13
CA ILE A 381 -27.67 37.37 4.21
C ILE A 381 -26.63 36.61 5.05
N THR A 382 -27.04 36.12 6.22
CA THR A 382 -26.18 35.33 7.11
C THR A 382 -25.92 33.94 6.55
N PHE A 383 -24.96 33.22 7.13
CA PHE A 383 -24.67 31.83 6.75
C PHE A 383 -25.85 30.87 6.98
N ASP A 384 -26.76 31.19 7.89
CA ASP A 384 -28.00 30.45 8.15
C ASP A 384 -29.22 30.97 7.37
N GLY A 385 -28.99 31.92 6.44
CA GLY A 385 -30.01 32.44 5.53
C GLY A 385 -30.90 33.56 6.08
N THR A 386 -30.61 34.09 7.27
CA THR A 386 -31.33 35.26 7.82
C THR A 386 -31.01 36.49 6.98
N LYS A 387 -32.05 37.11 6.43
CA LYS A 387 -31.96 38.31 5.58
C LYS A 387 -32.33 39.57 6.38
N TYR A 388 -31.40 40.45 6.69
CA TYR A 388 -31.63 41.65 7.51
C TYR A 388 -30.92 42.91 6.99
N CYS A 389 -31.31 44.08 7.50
CA CYS A 389 -30.77 45.40 7.14
C CYS A 389 -29.96 45.99 8.31
N PHE A 390 -28.78 46.59 8.07
CA PHE A 390 -28.04 47.31 9.11
C PHE A 390 -27.45 48.64 8.61
N MET A 391 -28.14 49.73 8.95
CA MET A 391 -27.80 51.09 8.49
C MET A 391 -26.85 51.78 9.50
N ALA A 392 -25.57 51.88 9.17
CA ALA A 392 -24.60 52.65 9.96
C ALA A 392 -23.44 53.20 9.11
N LEU A 393 -22.75 54.23 9.62
CA LEU A 393 -21.48 54.72 9.08
C LEU A 393 -20.33 54.29 10.01
N GLY A 394 -19.18 53.96 9.46
CA GLY A 394 -17.99 53.53 10.22
C GLY A 394 -17.33 52.27 9.65
N GLU A 395 -16.38 51.71 10.40
CA GLU A 395 -15.75 50.43 10.05
C GLU A 395 -16.36 49.32 10.89
N PHE A 396 -16.71 48.19 10.28
CA PHE A 396 -17.35 47.06 10.96
C PHE A 396 -16.71 45.72 10.56
N VAL A 397 -16.69 44.79 11.51
CA VAL A 397 -16.29 43.39 11.29
C VAL A 397 -17.43 42.66 10.59
N ILE A 398 -17.31 42.46 9.28
CA ILE A 398 -18.31 41.73 8.50
C ILE A 398 -18.22 40.24 8.81
N LEU A 399 -17.02 39.67 8.79
CA LEU A 399 -16.75 38.26 9.07
C LEU A 399 -15.45 38.10 9.87
N ARG A 400 -15.47 37.25 10.89
CA ARG A 400 -14.32 36.77 11.64
C ARG A 400 -14.40 35.26 11.78
N LEU A 401 -13.30 34.55 11.51
CA LEU A 401 -13.23 33.10 11.59
C LEU A 401 -12.25 32.65 12.66
N SER A 402 -12.68 31.73 13.52
CA SER A 402 -11.87 31.21 14.63
C SER A 402 -11.33 29.79 14.36
N SER A 403 -10.11 29.52 14.81
CA SER A 403 -9.48 28.20 14.80
C SER A 403 -10.22 27.22 15.71
N SER A 404 -9.87 25.93 15.66
CA SER A 404 -10.36 24.93 16.63
C SER A 404 -9.95 25.24 18.08
N THR A 405 -8.96 26.11 18.30
CA THR A 405 -8.51 26.56 19.63
C THR A 405 -9.05 27.94 20.01
N GLY A 406 -9.95 28.52 19.20
CA GLY A 406 -10.58 29.83 19.47
C GLY A 406 -9.74 31.05 19.07
N SER A 407 -8.54 30.87 18.50
CA SER A 407 -7.75 31.99 17.97
C SER A 407 -8.36 32.52 16.67
N ASN A 408 -8.39 33.84 16.48
CA ASN A 408 -8.74 34.45 15.20
C ASN A 408 -7.81 33.95 14.08
N VAL A 409 -8.32 33.55 12.92
CA VAL A 409 -7.52 33.11 11.75
C VAL A 409 -7.69 34.08 10.58
N PHE A 410 -8.91 34.55 10.37
CA PHE A 410 -9.30 35.40 9.26
C PHE A 410 -10.26 36.50 9.73
N THR A 411 -10.14 37.70 9.17
CA THR A 411 -11.03 38.82 9.45
C THR A 411 -11.27 39.63 8.18
N LEU A 412 -12.54 39.92 7.88
CA LEU A 412 -12.99 40.80 6.81
C LEU A 412 -13.70 42.01 7.43
N GLN A 413 -13.17 43.19 7.15
CA GLN A 413 -13.73 44.47 7.58
C GLN A 413 -14.26 45.25 6.37
N GLY A 414 -15.34 45.99 6.57
CA GLY A 414 -15.88 46.94 5.59
C GLY A 414 -15.94 48.35 6.16
N GLN A 415 -15.53 49.33 5.37
CA GLN A 415 -15.79 50.74 5.62
C GLN A 415 -17.13 51.11 4.99
N MET A 416 -18.07 51.54 5.83
CA MET A 416 -19.40 52.00 5.47
C MET A 416 -19.40 53.53 5.39
N ASP A 417 -19.64 54.06 4.21
CA ASP A 417 -19.80 55.49 3.96
C ASP A 417 -21.06 55.73 3.11
N LYS A 418 -21.38 56.98 2.79
CA LYS A 418 -22.53 57.33 1.98
C LYS A 418 -22.33 56.99 0.51
N LEU A 419 -23.43 56.65 -0.15
CA LEU A 419 -23.48 56.35 -1.57
C LEU A 419 -23.11 57.60 -2.40
N TYR A 420 -22.18 57.41 -3.33
CA TYR A 420 -21.86 58.39 -4.37
C TYR A 420 -22.14 57.77 -5.73
N THR A 421 -22.77 58.54 -6.63
CA THR A 421 -22.81 58.19 -8.06
C THR A 421 -21.41 58.34 -8.67
N ASN A 422 -21.18 57.73 -9.83
CA ASN A 422 -19.94 57.94 -10.59
C ASN A 422 -19.75 59.41 -11.05
N THR A 423 -20.82 60.23 -11.03
CA THR A 423 -20.78 61.68 -11.26
C THR A 423 -20.45 62.50 -10.00
N GLY A 424 -20.21 61.86 -8.85
CA GLY A 424 -19.88 62.51 -7.58
C GLY A 424 -21.09 63.04 -6.79
N LYS A 425 -22.33 62.77 -7.23
CA LYS A 425 -23.53 63.14 -6.48
C LYS A 425 -23.62 62.27 -5.23
N ARG A 426 -23.58 62.91 -4.06
CA ARG A 426 -23.82 62.29 -2.75
C ARG A 426 -25.30 61.95 -2.57
N ILE A 427 -25.58 60.78 -2.00
CA ILE A 427 -26.91 60.31 -1.61
C ILE A 427 -26.81 59.82 -0.17
N ASP A 428 -27.74 60.20 0.69
CA ASP A 428 -27.70 59.90 2.13
C ASP A 428 -28.17 58.46 2.46
N VAL A 429 -27.59 57.48 1.77
CA VAL A 429 -27.81 56.04 1.92
C VAL A 429 -26.45 55.39 2.23
N PRO A 430 -26.31 54.55 3.28
CA PRO A 430 -25.05 53.93 3.63
C PRO A 430 -24.75 52.73 2.72
N VAL A 431 -23.48 52.56 2.33
CA VAL A 431 -22.98 51.46 1.49
C VAL A 431 -21.54 51.09 1.85
N VAL A 432 -21.12 49.88 1.50
CA VAL A 432 -19.71 49.49 1.59
C VAL A 432 -18.90 50.21 0.51
N VAL A 433 -17.86 50.96 0.87
CA VAL A 433 -17.01 51.69 -0.09
C VAL A 433 -15.59 51.13 -0.22
N ARG A 434 -15.09 50.48 0.85
CA ARG A 434 -13.80 49.78 0.92
C ARG A 434 -13.94 48.52 1.76
N MET A 435 -13.20 47.47 1.42
CA MET A 435 -13.18 46.22 2.18
C MET A 435 -11.73 45.74 2.34
N ALA A 436 -11.38 45.20 3.49
CA ALA A 436 -10.08 44.56 3.72
C ALA A 436 -10.25 43.19 4.39
N ALA A 437 -9.67 42.17 3.76
CA ALA A 437 -9.50 40.84 4.30
C ALA A 437 -8.07 40.68 4.84
N PHE A 438 -7.93 40.15 6.06
CA PHE A 438 -6.64 39.76 6.62
C PHE A 438 -6.70 38.30 7.06
N HIS A 439 -5.72 37.52 6.60
CA HIS A 439 -5.53 36.13 7.01
C HIS A 439 -4.16 35.99 7.68
N GLN A 440 -4.11 35.47 8.91
CA GLN A 440 -2.89 35.47 9.73
C GLN A 440 -1.66 34.89 9.02
N SER A 441 -1.83 33.81 8.26
CA SER A 441 -0.74 33.16 7.53
C SER A 441 -0.34 33.83 6.22
N PHE A 442 -1.22 34.64 5.62
CA PHE A 442 -1.15 34.98 4.20
C PHE A 442 -1.04 36.47 3.89
N GLY A 443 -1.49 37.34 4.80
CA GLY A 443 -1.38 38.80 4.66
C GLY A 443 -2.71 39.51 4.50
N LYS A 444 -2.67 40.72 3.96
CA LYS A 444 -3.82 41.63 3.76
C LYS A 444 -4.17 41.72 2.27
N ILE A 445 -5.45 41.62 1.95
CA ILE A 445 -6.02 41.97 0.65
C ILE A 445 -7.05 43.09 0.87
N GLU A 446 -7.00 44.15 0.05
CA GLU A 446 -7.93 45.27 0.14
C GLU A 446 -8.56 45.59 -1.22
N TRP A 447 -9.86 45.88 -1.22
CA TRP A 447 -10.64 46.32 -2.38
C TRP A 447 -11.13 47.75 -2.18
N ARG A 448 -11.02 48.58 -3.23
CA ARG A 448 -11.50 49.97 -3.23
C ARG A 448 -12.27 50.27 -4.51
N CYS A 449 -13.32 51.09 -4.42
CA CYS A 449 -13.81 51.81 -5.60
C CYS A 449 -12.72 52.81 -6.07
N SER A 450 -12.42 52.82 -7.37
CA SER A 450 -11.52 53.82 -7.94
C SER A 450 -12.06 55.25 -7.76
N ASP A 451 -11.15 56.17 -7.46
CA ASP A 451 -11.45 57.61 -7.36
C ASP A 451 -11.45 58.33 -8.71
N LYS A 452 -10.79 57.76 -9.73
CA LYS A 452 -10.50 58.43 -11.02
C LYS A 452 -11.36 57.93 -12.17
N ASP A 453 -11.81 56.68 -12.10
CA ASP A 453 -12.59 56.00 -13.13
C ASP A 453 -13.64 55.06 -12.49
N ASN A 454 -14.34 54.29 -13.32
CA ASN A 454 -15.35 53.34 -12.86
C ASN A 454 -14.76 51.96 -12.47
N GLY A 455 -13.45 51.87 -12.22
CA GLY A 455 -12.75 50.62 -11.92
C GLY A 455 -12.87 50.14 -10.47
N LEU A 456 -12.66 48.83 -10.29
CA LEU A 456 -12.31 48.22 -9.01
C LEU A 456 -10.78 48.23 -8.84
N GLN A 457 -10.27 48.69 -7.71
CA GLN A 457 -8.85 48.58 -7.35
C GLN A 457 -8.65 47.47 -6.32
N VAL A 458 -7.56 46.71 -6.45
CA VAL A 458 -7.19 45.64 -5.51
C VAL A 458 -5.75 45.83 -5.06
N PHE A 459 -5.51 45.67 -3.76
CA PHE A 459 -4.20 45.77 -3.14
C PHE A 459 -3.88 44.46 -2.40
N VAL A 460 -2.64 44.00 -2.49
CA VAL A 460 -2.12 42.84 -1.74
C VAL A 460 -0.91 43.32 -0.93
N ASP A 461 -0.95 43.15 0.40
CA ASP A 461 0.01 43.71 1.35
C ASP A 461 0.32 45.19 1.02
N ASP A 462 -0.75 45.98 0.90
CA ASP A 462 -0.79 47.42 0.53
C ASP A 462 -0.19 47.80 -0.85
N THR A 463 0.18 46.81 -1.68
CA THR A 463 0.68 47.02 -3.06
C THR A 463 -0.44 46.83 -4.08
N GLU A 464 -0.65 47.80 -4.98
CA GLU A 464 -1.70 47.74 -6.00
C GLU A 464 -1.45 46.64 -7.05
N VAL A 465 -2.46 45.83 -7.33
CA VAL A 465 -2.45 44.77 -8.35
C VAL A 465 -3.34 45.18 -9.51
N PHE A 466 -2.78 45.22 -10.72
CA PHE A 466 -3.53 45.61 -11.92
C PHE A 466 -4.63 44.58 -12.26
N VAL A 467 -5.88 45.02 -12.14
CA VAL A 467 -7.07 44.21 -12.44
C VAL A 467 -7.17 43.92 -13.93
N ARG A 468 -7.28 42.62 -14.25
CA ARG A 468 -7.51 42.09 -15.60
C ARG A 468 -8.28 40.77 -15.46
N VAL A 469 -9.02 40.37 -16.50
CA VAL A 469 -9.73 39.08 -16.49
C VAL A 469 -8.72 37.92 -16.34
N GLY A 470 -8.99 37.00 -15.41
CA GLY A 470 -8.14 35.85 -15.09
C GLY A 470 -7.40 35.99 -13.75
N VAL A 471 -6.26 35.32 -13.60
CA VAL A 471 -5.45 35.39 -12.38
C VAL A 471 -4.59 36.65 -12.39
N VAL A 472 -4.81 37.53 -11.42
CA VAL A 472 -4.10 38.82 -11.32
C VAL A 472 -2.89 38.73 -10.39
N TYR A 473 -2.97 37.89 -9.36
CA TYR A 473 -1.91 37.62 -8.38
C TYR A 473 -1.91 36.13 -7.98
N LEU A 474 -0.72 35.54 -7.83
CA LEU A 474 -0.51 34.18 -7.35
C LEU A 474 0.61 34.23 -6.30
N SER A 475 0.34 33.77 -5.09
CA SER A 475 1.24 33.85 -3.95
C SER A 475 2.08 32.59 -3.80
N GLU A 476 3.36 32.75 -3.41
CA GLU A 476 4.15 31.66 -2.83
C GLU A 476 3.55 31.16 -1.50
N LYS A 477 2.73 31.98 -0.83
CA LYS A 477 2.02 31.66 0.41
C LYS A 477 0.64 31.02 0.16
N ASN A 478 0.48 30.18 -0.87
CA ASN A 478 -0.74 29.40 -1.16
C ASN A 478 -2.08 30.19 -1.19
N PHE A 479 -2.11 31.39 -1.77
CA PHE A 479 -3.36 32.08 -2.11
C PHE A 479 -3.27 32.72 -3.48
N ALA A 480 -4.41 33.00 -4.10
CA ALA A 480 -4.49 33.67 -5.38
C ALA A 480 -5.58 34.74 -5.38
N VAL A 481 -5.38 35.78 -6.21
CA VAL A 481 -6.42 36.74 -6.56
C VAL A 481 -6.76 36.54 -8.03
N ARG A 482 -8.05 36.32 -8.31
CA ARG A 482 -8.62 36.09 -9.63
C ARG A 482 -9.76 37.06 -9.87
N CYS A 483 -9.81 37.67 -11.03
CA CYS A 483 -10.90 38.57 -11.42
C CYS A 483 -11.69 37.95 -12.58
N PRO A 484 -12.92 37.45 -12.36
CA PRO A 484 -13.80 37.00 -13.44
C PRO A 484 -14.17 38.10 -14.44
N SER A 485 -14.20 39.36 -13.99
CA SER A 485 -14.45 40.55 -14.82
C SER A 485 -13.65 41.75 -14.27
N MET A 486 -13.69 42.91 -14.94
CA MET A 486 -12.91 44.10 -14.55
C MET A 486 -13.43 44.78 -13.26
N ASP A 487 -14.67 44.47 -12.88
CA ASP A 487 -15.44 45.00 -11.76
C ASP A 487 -15.59 43.99 -10.60
N LYS A 488 -15.14 42.74 -10.78
CA LYS A 488 -15.32 41.63 -9.82
C LYS A 488 -14.02 40.85 -9.63
N CYS A 489 -13.57 40.73 -8.39
CA CYS A 489 -12.38 39.97 -8.00
C CYS A 489 -12.61 39.11 -6.76
N ALA A 490 -12.15 37.86 -6.82
CA ALA A 490 -12.12 36.90 -5.74
C ALA A 490 -10.69 36.74 -5.19
N VAL A 491 -10.54 36.69 -3.86
CA VAL A 491 -9.38 36.06 -3.22
C VAL A 491 -9.75 34.62 -2.86
N VAL A 492 -8.87 33.68 -3.20
CA VAL A 492 -9.02 32.25 -2.93
C VAL A 492 -7.81 31.79 -2.12
N TYR A 493 -8.06 31.26 -0.92
CA TYR A 493 -7.03 30.75 -0.01
C TYR A 493 -6.94 29.22 -0.08
N ASP A 494 -5.82 28.64 0.34
CA ASP A 494 -5.79 27.21 0.62
C ASP A 494 -6.80 26.81 1.72
N GLY A 495 -7.25 25.55 1.68
CA GLY A 495 -8.34 25.07 2.56
C GLY A 495 -9.76 25.47 2.14
N GLY A 496 -9.95 26.27 1.08
CA GLY A 496 -11.26 26.49 0.43
C GLY A 496 -12.02 27.74 0.87
N LEU A 497 -11.44 28.59 1.73
CA LEU A 497 -12.00 29.91 2.04
C LEU A 497 -11.85 30.83 0.83
N HIS A 498 -12.93 31.51 0.44
CA HIS A 498 -12.85 32.56 -0.57
C HIS A 498 -13.81 33.72 -0.31
N VAL A 499 -13.38 34.92 -0.74
CA VAL A 499 -14.17 36.16 -0.66
C VAL A 499 -14.19 36.79 -2.03
N VAL A 500 -15.40 36.98 -2.57
CA VAL A 500 -15.65 37.57 -3.88
C VAL A 500 -16.23 38.96 -3.69
N VAL A 501 -15.52 39.98 -4.15
CA VAL A 501 -15.95 41.39 -4.07
C VAL A 501 -16.20 41.91 -5.47
N TRP A 502 -17.28 42.65 -5.67
CA TRP A 502 -17.54 43.37 -6.91
C TRP A 502 -18.04 44.80 -6.67
N ARG A 503 -17.77 45.66 -7.64
CA ARG A 503 -18.22 47.05 -7.70
C ARG A 503 -19.53 47.12 -8.48
N LYS A 504 -20.49 47.96 -8.07
CA LYS A 504 -21.67 48.24 -8.90
C LYS A 504 -21.33 49.21 -10.03
N ASP A 505 -21.89 48.94 -11.20
CA ASP A 505 -21.96 49.92 -12.28
C ASP A 505 -22.70 51.19 -11.82
N SER A 506 -22.30 52.34 -12.36
CA SER A 506 -22.84 53.68 -12.04
C SER A 506 -22.66 54.21 -10.60
N TYR A 507 -22.24 53.38 -9.65
CA TYR A 507 -22.13 53.73 -8.23
C TYR A 507 -20.77 53.42 -7.61
N ARG A 508 -20.37 54.20 -6.59
CA ARG A 508 -19.22 53.90 -5.71
C ARG A 508 -19.67 53.01 -4.56
N GLN A 509 -19.99 51.77 -4.89
CA GLN A 509 -20.50 50.75 -3.97
C GLN A 509 -19.80 49.43 -4.24
N LEU A 510 -19.35 48.77 -3.18
CA LEU A 510 -18.89 47.38 -3.18
C LEU A 510 -19.99 46.47 -2.60
N GLU A 511 -20.06 45.27 -3.13
CA GLU A 511 -20.80 44.14 -2.56
C GLU A 511 -19.86 42.94 -2.46
N ALA A 512 -20.18 41.99 -1.60
CA ALA A 512 -19.36 40.78 -1.49
C ALA A 512 -20.15 39.53 -1.09
N THR A 513 -19.66 38.40 -1.55
CA THR A 513 -20.05 37.06 -1.12
C THR A 513 -18.85 36.39 -0.45
N MET A 514 -19.09 35.71 0.67
CA MET A 514 -18.08 34.95 1.41
C MET A 514 -18.50 33.50 1.40
N GLU A 515 -17.61 32.60 1.00
CA GLU A 515 -17.81 31.16 1.13
C GLU A 515 -16.77 30.59 2.09
N VAL A 516 -17.26 29.93 3.14
CA VAL A 516 -16.49 29.45 4.27
C VAL A 516 -16.54 27.91 4.31
N PRO A 517 -15.39 27.23 4.29
CA PRO A 517 -15.33 25.77 4.23
C PRO A 517 -15.78 25.15 5.56
N GLN A 518 -16.51 24.03 5.51
CA GLN A 518 -17.19 23.32 6.63
C GLN A 518 -16.30 22.75 7.76
N THR A 519 -15.03 23.13 7.76
CA THR A 519 -14.46 23.70 8.99
C THR A 519 -15.27 24.94 9.45
N PHE A 520 -14.79 25.76 10.37
CA PHE A 520 -15.42 27.03 10.80
C PHE A 520 -16.93 27.03 11.21
N TYR A 521 -17.65 25.91 11.10
CA TYR A 521 -19.00 25.70 11.60
C TYR A 521 -19.00 25.89 13.12
N ASN A 522 -20.01 26.59 13.64
CA ASN A 522 -20.05 27.15 15.00
C ASN A 522 -18.84 28.04 15.37
N ARG A 523 -18.12 28.62 14.39
CA ARG A 523 -16.90 29.44 14.59
C ARG A 523 -16.79 30.66 13.66
N THR A 524 -17.90 31.05 13.02
CA THR A 524 -18.05 32.34 12.34
C THR A 524 -18.58 33.37 13.33
N LEU A 525 -18.17 34.64 13.16
CA LEU A 525 -18.57 35.77 13.99
C LEU A 525 -18.60 37.04 13.11
N GLY A 526 -19.26 38.10 13.58
CA GLY A 526 -19.41 39.37 12.85
C GLY A 526 -20.84 39.59 12.36
N LEU A 527 -21.03 40.53 11.44
CA LEU A 527 -22.34 40.87 10.88
C LEU A 527 -22.99 39.67 10.14
N VAL A 528 -22.23 38.83 9.43
CA VAL A 528 -22.80 37.66 8.72
C VAL A 528 -23.20 36.48 9.62
N GLY A 529 -23.16 36.65 10.95
CA GLY A 529 -23.75 35.75 11.93
C GLY A 529 -22.89 34.56 12.37
N LEU A 530 -23.41 33.84 13.37
CA LEU A 530 -22.89 32.56 13.83
C LEU A 530 -23.51 31.44 13.00
N TRP A 531 -22.69 30.74 12.21
CA TRP A 531 -23.11 29.64 11.37
C TRP A 531 -23.40 28.39 12.20
N SER A 532 -24.68 28.15 12.51
CA SER A 532 -25.15 27.12 13.44
C SER A 532 -26.25 26.20 12.89
N SER A 533 -26.70 26.44 11.65
CA SER A 533 -27.95 25.95 11.03
C SER A 533 -29.23 26.53 11.66
N SER A 534 -29.14 27.65 12.38
CA SER A 534 -30.27 28.31 13.03
C SER A 534 -30.15 29.83 13.08
N GLY A 535 -30.94 30.53 12.28
CA GLY A 535 -31.04 32.00 12.32
C GLY A 535 -31.54 32.63 13.63
N ALA A 536 -31.71 31.84 14.69
CA ALA A 536 -32.05 32.29 16.05
C ALA A 536 -30.82 32.67 16.91
N ASP A 537 -29.60 32.31 16.50
CA ASP A 537 -28.36 32.75 17.15
C ASP A 537 -27.37 33.51 16.25
N ASP A 538 -27.75 33.78 15.00
CA ASP A 538 -27.10 34.71 14.07
C ASP A 538 -26.71 36.05 14.74
N PHE A 539 -27.60 36.62 15.55
CA PHE A 539 -27.40 37.92 16.23
C PHE A 539 -26.57 37.81 17.51
N LEU A 540 -25.43 37.13 17.42
CA LEU A 540 -24.41 37.04 18.47
C LEU A 540 -23.59 38.34 18.54
N MET A 541 -23.78 39.12 19.61
CA MET A 541 -23.02 40.34 19.87
C MET A 541 -21.53 40.04 20.16
N SER A 542 -20.66 41.01 19.91
CA SER A 542 -19.20 40.87 20.14
C SER A 542 -18.80 40.60 21.60
N ASN A 543 -19.69 40.87 22.56
CA ASN A 543 -19.53 40.55 23.97
C ASN A 543 -19.98 39.12 24.36
N GLY A 544 -20.39 38.30 23.40
CA GLY A 544 -20.86 36.93 23.62
C GLY A 544 -22.35 36.78 23.95
N LYS A 545 -23.12 37.87 24.00
CA LYS A 545 -24.57 37.83 24.25
C LYS A 545 -25.33 37.58 22.93
N ILE A 546 -26.18 36.54 22.89
CA ILE A 546 -27.10 36.33 21.78
C ILE A 546 -28.34 37.20 21.96
N LEU A 547 -28.70 37.96 20.93
CA LEU A 547 -29.96 38.69 20.85
C LEU A 547 -31.05 37.77 20.30
N ARG A 548 -32.01 37.39 21.13
CA ARG A 548 -33.12 36.49 20.77
C ARG A 548 -34.45 37.23 20.75
N SER A 549 -35.35 36.75 19.92
CA SER A 549 -36.75 37.17 19.93
C SER A 549 -37.39 36.83 21.29
N GLN A 550 -38.03 37.81 21.93
CA GLN A 550 -38.81 37.62 23.15
C GLN A 550 -40.30 37.51 22.78
N ASP A 551 -41.01 36.62 23.47
CA ASP A 551 -42.47 36.44 23.36
C ASP A 551 -43.01 36.32 21.93
N SER A 552 -42.28 35.59 21.07
CA SER A 552 -42.61 35.32 19.67
C SER A 552 -42.77 36.56 18.77
N LYS A 553 -42.31 37.74 19.21
CA LYS A 553 -42.23 38.93 18.34
C LYS A 553 -40.94 38.88 17.51
N PRO A 554 -40.97 39.21 16.22
CA PRO A 554 -39.73 39.37 15.44
C PRO A 554 -38.88 40.52 15.99
N LEU A 555 -37.55 40.42 15.84
CA LEU A 555 -36.63 41.49 16.20
C LEU A 555 -36.93 42.75 15.37
N THR A 556 -36.87 43.92 16.00
CA THR A 556 -37.04 45.20 15.30
C THR A 556 -35.74 45.63 14.62
N GLU A 557 -35.81 46.54 13.65
CA GLU A 557 -34.59 47.10 13.03
C GLU A 557 -33.70 47.83 14.05
N GLU A 558 -34.28 48.40 15.12
CA GLU A 558 -33.52 48.99 16.23
C GLU A 558 -32.75 47.93 17.04
N ASP A 559 -33.39 46.79 17.37
CA ASP A 559 -32.72 45.67 18.06
C ASP A 559 -31.51 45.17 17.24
N VAL A 560 -31.69 45.04 15.92
CA VAL A 560 -30.65 44.62 14.96
C VAL A 560 -29.58 45.69 14.78
N HIS A 561 -29.93 46.98 14.84
CA HIS A 561 -28.98 48.10 14.83
C HIS A 561 -28.06 48.03 16.06
N GLN A 562 -28.61 47.80 17.26
CA GLN A 562 -27.81 47.61 18.47
C GLN A 562 -26.87 46.41 18.37
N PHE A 563 -27.28 45.30 17.75
CA PHE A 563 -26.37 44.18 17.44
C PHE A 563 -25.21 44.62 16.55
N GLY A 564 -25.49 45.29 15.42
CA GLY A 564 -24.47 45.67 14.44
C GLY A 564 -23.45 46.68 14.99
N LEU A 565 -23.89 47.60 15.86
CA LEU A 565 -23.01 48.53 16.58
C LEU A 565 -21.98 47.82 17.46
N THR A 566 -22.26 46.62 18.00
CA THR A 566 -21.27 45.87 18.79
C THR A 566 -20.09 45.36 17.95
N TRP A 567 -20.24 45.28 16.62
CA TRP A 567 -19.22 44.83 15.68
C TRP A 567 -18.43 45.98 15.03
N ALA A 568 -18.54 47.21 15.54
CA ALA A 568 -17.71 48.33 15.14
C ALA A 568 -16.22 48.07 15.44
N VAL A 569 -15.34 48.40 14.50
CA VAL A 569 -13.90 48.19 14.61
C VAL A 569 -13.27 49.30 15.47
N PRO A 570 -12.59 48.98 16.59
CA PRO A 570 -11.82 49.99 17.32
C PRO A 570 -10.58 50.39 16.51
N GLY A 571 -10.21 51.67 16.55
CA GLY A 571 -9.12 52.24 15.75
C GLY A 571 -7.80 51.44 15.65
N PRO A 572 -7.25 50.83 16.74
CA PRO A 572 -6.02 50.03 16.63
C PRO A 572 -6.18 48.66 15.94
N GLU A 573 -7.41 48.19 15.71
CA GLU A 573 -7.73 46.94 15.00
C GLU A 573 -8.15 47.17 13.54
N SER A 574 -8.10 48.41 13.05
CA SER A 574 -8.45 48.76 11.67
C SER A 574 -7.44 48.23 10.66
N LEU A 575 -7.92 47.44 9.69
CA LEU A 575 -7.17 47.04 8.49
C LEU A 575 -7.17 48.11 7.40
N LEU A 576 -8.08 49.09 7.49
CA LEU A 576 -8.36 50.10 6.47
C LEU A 576 -7.76 51.48 6.80
N PHE A 577 -7.26 51.67 8.02
CA PHE A 577 -6.61 52.88 8.53
C PHE A 577 -7.44 54.16 8.34
N SER A 578 -8.78 54.08 8.36
CA SER A 578 -9.62 55.29 8.28
C SER A 578 -9.81 55.96 9.65
N SER A 579 -10.17 57.24 9.63
CA SER A 579 -10.59 57.95 10.84
C SER A 579 -12.04 57.58 11.18
N PRO A 580 -12.37 57.17 12.42
CA PRO A 580 -13.74 56.84 12.80
C PRO A 580 -14.68 58.04 12.62
N PRO A 581 -15.95 57.81 12.24
CA PRO A 581 -16.92 58.87 11.98
C PRO A 581 -17.19 59.68 13.25
N LYS A 582 -17.22 61.00 13.13
CA LYS A 582 -17.21 61.92 14.29
C LYS A 582 -18.55 62.10 15.00
N VAL A 583 -19.66 61.60 14.44
CA VAL A 583 -21.01 61.65 15.04
C VAL A 583 -21.82 60.44 14.53
N PRO A 584 -22.58 59.71 15.38
CA PRO A 584 -23.59 58.76 14.92
C PRO A 584 -24.68 59.49 14.13
N GLN A 585 -24.90 59.10 12.88
CA GLN A 585 -25.93 59.67 12.03
C GLN A 585 -27.07 58.67 11.88
N VAL A 586 -28.28 59.08 12.26
CA VAL A 586 -29.49 58.23 12.21
C VAL A 586 -29.99 58.16 10.77
N PHE A 587 -30.24 56.94 10.30
CA PHE A 587 -30.92 56.66 9.02
C PHE A 587 -32.36 56.24 9.31
N PRO A 588 -33.33 56.56 8.44
CA PRO A 588 -34.71 56.13 8.62
C PRO A 588 -34.82 54.61 8.45
N SER A 589 -35.66 53.96 9.26
CA SER A 589 -35.95 52.53 9.14
C SER A 589 -36.78 52.24 7.87
N THR A 590 -36.85 50.97 7.47
CA THR A 590 -37.76 50.55 6.39
C THR A 590 -39.21 50.92 6.73
N PHE A 591 -39.59 50.81 8.00
CA PHE A 591 -40.91 51.20 8.49
C PHE A 591 -41.19 52.70 8.30
N ASP A 592 -40.26 53.57 8.72
CA ASP A 592 -40.40 55.03 8.60
C ASP A 592 -40.51 55.47 7.12
N LEU A 593 -39.73 54.83 6.24
CA LEU A 593 -39.76 55.09 4.79
C LEU A 593 -41.09 54.67 4.16
N LEU A 594 -41.66 53.54 4.59
CA LEU A 594 -42.97 53.06 4.12
C LEU A 594 -44.11 53.96 4.60
N GLU A 595 -44.08 54.40 5.87
CA GLU A 595 -45.10 55.29 6.43
C GLU A 595 -45.06 56.70 5.78
N SER A 596 -43.87 57.26 5.62
CA SER A 596 -43.68 58.61 5.04
C SER A 596 -43.91 58.70 3.53
N SER A 597 -43.76 57.60 2.77
CA SER A 597 -43.87 57.61 1.30
C SER A 597 -45.29 57.53 0.75
N GLY A 598 -46.27 57.16 1.58
CA GLY A 598 -47.68 57.03 1.19
C GLY A 598 -48.02 55.77 0.37
N PRO A 599 -49.24 55.22 0.51
CA PRO A 599 -49.56 53.86 0.05
C PRO A 599 -49.52 53.68 -1.47
N PHE A 600 -49.78 54.74 -2.27
CA PHE A 600 -49.74 54.66 -3.72
C PHE A 600 -48.31 54.43 -4.24
N LYS A 601 -47.35 55.27 -3.81
CA LYS A 601 -45.93 55.17 -4.20
C LYS A 601 -45.33 53.84 -3.72
N VAL A 602 -45.63 53.43 -2.49
CA VAL A 602 -45.18 52.13 -1.95
C VAL A 602 -45.69 50.95 -2.79
N ASN A 603 -46.96 50.97 -3.21
CA ASN A 603 -47.52 49.87 -3.99
C ASN A 603 -47.02 49.83 -5.45
N GLU A 604 -46.63 50.99 -6.01
CA GLU A 604 -45.93 51.07 -7.29
C GLU A 604 -44.50 50.48 -7.19
N VAL A 605 -43.74 50.90 -6.18
CA VAL A 605 -42.38 50.38 -5.93
C VAL A 605 -42.41 48.88 -5.62
N ARG A 606 -43.36 48.37 -4.82
CA ARG A 606 -43.52 46.92 -4.55
C ARG A 606 -43.73 46.09 -5.81
N LYS A 607 -44.43 46.60 -6.83
CA LYS A 607 -44.58 45.92 -8.12
C LYS A 607 -43.26 45.83 -8.89
N VAL A 608 -42.49 46.92 -8.93
CA VAL A 608 -41.16 46.96 -9.57
C VAL A 608 -40.17 46.04 -8.84
N CYS A 609 -40.27 45.99 -7.51
CA CYS A 609 -39.40 45.20 -6.64
C CYS A 609 -39.84 43.74 -6.40
N GLU A 610 -40.90 43.26 -7.07
CA GLU A 610 -41.47 41.91 -6.88
C GLU A 610 -41.75 41.56 -5.39
N ASN A 611 -42.12 42.57 -4.59
CA ASN A 611 -42.29 42.51 -3.13
C ASN A 611 -41.01 42.22 -2.30
N SER A 612 -39.80 42.33 -2.85
CA SER A 612 -38.57 42.35 -2.04
C SER A 612 -38.49 43.65 -1.25
N GLU A 613 -38.72 43.60 0.07
CA GLU A 613 -38.66 44.76 0.96
C GLU A 613 -37.27 45.45 0.96
N ARG A 614 -36.18 44.75 0.63
CA ARG A 614 -34.83 45.34 0.49
C ARG A 614 -34.72 46.22 -0.77
N CYS A 615 -35.28 45.76 -1.88
CA CYS A 615 -35.41 46.58 -3.09
C CYS A 615 -36.33 47.78 -2.86
N VAL A 616 -37.44 47.60 -2.13
CA VAL A 616 -38.37 48.67 -1.77
C VAL A 616 -37.66 49.72 -0.90
N HIS A 617 -36.95 49.29 0.15
CA HIS A 617 -36.11 50.13 1.00
C HIS A 617 -35.12 50.95 0.16
N ASP A 618 -34.29 50.30 -0.66
CA ASP A 618 -33.25 50.98 -1.46
C ASP A 618 -33.85 51.98 -2.46
N THR A 619 -35.00 51.64 -3.04
CA THR A 619 -35.73 52.54 -3.95
C THR A 619 -36.28 53.77 -3.23
N LEU A 620 -36.84 53.61 -2.02
CA LEU A 620 -37.42 54.71 -1.26
C LEU A 620 -36.34 55.58 -0.60
N ALA A 621 -35.33 54.97 0.03
CA ALA A 621 -34.23 55.65 0.71
C ALA A 621 -33.36 56.49 -0.25
N SER A 622 -33.07 55.96 -1.44
CA SER A 622 -32.30 56.69 -2.47
C SER A 622 -33.16 57.55 -3.39
N ASN A 623 -34.47 57.30 -3.44
CA ASN A 623 -35.41 57.81 -4.44
C ASN A 623 -34.96 57.50 -5.89
N MET A 624 -34.39 56.31 -6.12
CA MET A 624 -33.94 55.79 -7.43
C MET A 624 -34.36 54.32 -7.62
N SER A 625 -35.13 54.02 -8.65
CA SER A 625 -35.58 52.65 -9.01
C SER A 625 -34.42 51.70 -9.31
N ASP A 626 -33.40 52.21 -10.00
CA ASP A 626 -32.34 51.39 -10.58
C ASP A 626 -31.46 50.78 -9.48
N LEU A 627 -31.29 51.47 -8.36
CA LEU A 627 -30.57 50.97 -7.20
C LEU A 627 -31.32 49.79 -6.56
N GLY A 628 -32.64 49.92 -6.35
CA GLY A 628 -33.46 48.83 -5.83
C GLY A 628 -33.45 47.59 -6.74
N LEU A 629 -33.54 47.79 -8.05
CA LEU A 629 -33.45 46.69 -9.02
C LEU A 629 -32.08 45.99 -9.01
N LEU A 630 -30.98 46.72 -8.79
CA LEU A 630 -29.65 46.14 -8.61
C LEU A 630 -29.54 45.31 -7.32
N THR A 631 -30.29 45.67 -6.27
CA THR A 631 -30.41 44.91 -5.00
C THR A 631 -31.27 43.65 -5.20
N LEU A 632 -32.40 43.74 -5.92
CA LEU A 632 -33.24 42.58 -6.26
C LEU A 632 -32.49 41.56 -7.14
N ASN A 633 -31.73 42.03 -8.13
CA ASN A 633 -30.94 41.15 -9.00
C ASN A 633 -29.82 40.44 -8.23
N ALA A 634 -29.25 41.08 -7.20
CA ALA A 634 -28.26 40.48 -6.32
C ALA A 634 -28.87 39.37 -5.44
N GLU A 635 -30.06 39.62 -4.86
CA GLU A 635 -30.82 38.63 -4.09
C GLU A 635 -31.20 37.40 -4.95
N LYS A 636 -31.77 37.62 -6.14
CA LYS A 636 -32.09 36.54 -7.11
C LYS A 636 -30.86 35.75 -7.55
N ARG A 637 -29.72 36.42 -7.73
CA ARG A 637 -28.46 35.75 -8.10
C ARG A 637 -27.98 34.83 -6.97
N PHE A 638 -28.00 35.30 -5.72
CA PHE A 638 -27.67 34.46 -4.56
C PHE A 638 -28.56 33.23 -4.48
N GLU A 639 -29.88 33.39 -4.64
CA GLU A 639 -30.84 32.28 -4.65
C GLU A 639 -30.58 31.29 -5.80
N SER A 640 -30.26 31.77 -7.00
CA SER A 640 -29.91 30.90 -8.13
C SER A 640 -28.63 30.08 -7.90
N LEU A 641 -27.64 30.64 -7.21
CA LEU A 641 -26.41 29.94 -6.84
C LEU A 641 -26.68 28.91 -5.74
N ALA A 642 -27.52 29.24 -4.75
CA ALA A 642 -27.95 28.29 -3.72
C ALA A 642 -28.67 27.07 -4.32
N VAL A 643 -29.45 27.23 -5.41
CA VAL A 643 -30.03 26.10 -6.15
C VAL A 643 -28.95 25.31 -6.92
N LEU A 644 -28.01 25.99 -7.58
CA LEU A 644 -26.95 25.35 -8.38
C LEU A 644 -25.98 24.50 -7.53
N PHE A 645 -25.62 24.97 -6.34
CA PHE A 645 -24.79 24.22 -5.39
C PHE A 645 -25.62 23.33 -4.45
N GLY A 646 -26.93 23.56 -4.38
CA GLY A 646 -27.86 22.81 -3.53
C GLY A 646 -28.27 21.45 -4.11
N ASN A 647 -28.32 21.29 -5.44
CA ASN A 647 -28.59 19.98 -6.07
C ASN A 647 -27.31 19.25 -6.49
N MET A 648 -27.11 18.05 -5.96
CA MET A 648 -25.89 17.24 -6.15
C MET A 648 -26.25 15.94 -6.85
N PRO A 649 -25.60 15.60 -7.98
CA PRO A 649 -25.96 14.39 -8.72
C PRO A 649 -25.62 13.11 -7.95
N PRO A 650 -26.29 11.98 -8.24
CA PRO A 650 -26.09 10.72 -7.52
C PRO A 650 -24.65 10.22 -7.57
N ILE A 651 -24.03 9.94 -6.41
CA ILE A 651 -22.65 9.45 -6.34
C ILE A 651 -22.65 7.93 -6.55
N VAL A 652 -22.08 7.49 -7.67
CA VAL A 652 -22.00 6.06 -8.05
C VAL A 652 -20.74 5.42 -7.47
N THR A 653 -20.91 4.61 -6.43
CA THR A 653 -19.80 4.03 -5.65
C THR A 653 -19.23 2.74 -6.27
N GLY A 654 -20.03 1.95 -6.98
CA GLY A 654 -19.54 0.77 -7.69
C GLY A 654 -20.61 -0.22 -8.16
N PRO A 655 -20.20 -1.42 -8.62
CA PRO A 655 -18.82 -1.88 -8.79
C PRO A 655 -18.09 -1.20 -9.96
N VAL A 656 -16.79 -0.95 -9.79
CA VAL A 656 -15.92 -0.35 -10.83
C VAL A 656 -15.38 -1.40 -11.82
N VAL A 657 -15.41 -2.68 -11.44
CA VAL A 657 -15.01 -3.82 -12.29
C VAL A 657 -16.19 -4.79 -12.36
N ILE A 658 -16.57 -5.22 -13.58
CA ILE A 658 -17.60 -6.23 -13.81
C ILE A 658 -16.93 -7.43 -14.49
N GLN A 659 -16.93 -8.58 -13.80
CA GLN A 659 -16.37 -9.83 -14.32
C GLN A 659 -17.47 -10.73 -14.88
N ALA A 660 -17.28 -11.30 -16.06
CA ALA A 660 -18.24 -12.21 -16.69
C ALA A 660 -17.56 -13.35 -17.47
N LYS A 661 -18.25 -14.50 -17.56
CA LYS A 661 -17.85 -15.60 -18.45
C LYS A 661 -18.69 -15.57 -19.72
N VAL A 662 -18.07 -15.77 -20.89
CA VAL A 662 -18.75 -15.86 -22.19
C VAL A 662 -19.88 -16.88 -22.11
N SER A 663 -21.03 -16.52 -22.70
CA SER A 663 -22.28 -17.30 -22.68
C SER A 663 -22.81 -17.63 -21.28
N SER A 664 -22.40 -16.87 -20.25
CA SER A 664 -22.94 -16.97 -18.88
C SER A 664 -23.56 -15.64 -18.47
N ARG A 665 -24.74 -15.66 -17.85
CA ARG A 665 -25.39 -14.44 -17.33
C ARG A 665 -24.72 -14.03 -16.02
N VAL A 666 -24.19 -12.81 -15.96
CA VAL A 666 -23.81 -12.13 -14.72
C VAL A 666 -24.94 -11.19 -14.28
N SER A 667 -25.10 -11.04 -12.97
CA SER A 667 -25.94 -10.01 -12.34
C SER A 667 -25.10 -9.26 -11.33
N VAL A 668 -25.06 -7.93 -11.43
CA VAL A 668 -24.37 -7.05 -10.46
C VAL A 668 -25.29 -5.93 -10.03
N GLN A 669 -25.18 -5.55 -8.76
CA GLN A 669 -25.90 -4.42 -8.21
C GLN A 669 -25.08 -3.15 -8.42
N ILE A 670 -25.58 -2.19 -9.21
CA ILE A 670 -25.01 -0.84 -9.24
C ILE A 670 -25.47 -0.11 -7.98
N VAL A 671 -24.53 0.44 -7.23
CA VAL A 671 -24.80 1.21 -6.01
C VAL A 671 -24.52 2.67 -6.29
N ALA A 672 -25.57 3.48 -6.24
CA ALA A 672 -25.49 4.93 -6.19
C ALA A 672 -26.30 5.45 -5.00
N GLN A 673 -25.86 6.56 -4.43
CA GLN A 673 -26.57 7.29 -3.39
C GLN A 673 -26.60 8.77 -3.75
N ASP A 674 -27.75 9.38 -3.59
CA ASP A 674 -27.92 10.80 -3.77
C ASP A 674 -27.53 11.58 -2.49
N PRO A 675 -26.67 12.62 -2.55
CA PRO A 675 -26.28 13.40 -1.37
C PRO A 675 -27.42 14.23 -0.76
N ASN A 676 -28.39 14.64 -1.58
CA ASN A 676 -29.60 15.34 -1.16
C ASN A 676 -30.73 14.37 -0.74
N ASN A 677 -30.50 13.06 -0.93
CA ASN A 677 -31.45 11.98 -0.72
C ASN A 677 -32.65 12.05 -1.69
N ASP A 678 -32.43 12.58 -2.89
CA ASP A 678 -33.42 12.60 -3.97
C ASP A 678 -33.63 11.22 -4.61
N PRO A 679 -34.83 10.94 -5.18
CA PRO A 679 -35.08 9.69 -5.89
C PRO A 679 -34.20 9.54 -7.15
N ILE A 680 -33.55 8.38 -7.28
CA ILE A 680 -32.60 8.10 -8.37
C ILE A 680 -33.15 7.11 -9.40
N THR A 681 -32.70 7.27 -10.64
CA THR A 681 -33.02 6.40 -11.79
C THR A 681 -31.75 5.95 -12.52
N TYR A 682 -31.76 4.72 -13.02
CA TYR A 682 -30.65 4.06 -13.70
C TYR A 682 -30.96 3.81 -15.17
N SER A 683 -30.03 4.16 -16.07
CA SER A 683 -30.17 3.98 -17.52
C SER A 683 -28.83 3.63 -18.18
N LEU A 684 -28.88 3.22 -19.45
CA LEU A 684 -27.71 2.86 -20.25
C LEU A 684 -27.48 3.90 -21.34
N LEU A 685 -26.23 4.32 -21.51
CA LEU A 685 -25.84 5.30 -22.52
C LEU A 685 -25.28 4.59 -23.77
N SER A 686 -25.70 5.04 -24.96
CA SER A 686 -25.33 4.41 -26.23
C SER A 686 -23.88 4.77 -26.63
N PRO A 687 -23.08 3.83 -27.17
CA PRO A 687 -23.39 2.41 -27.41
C PRO A 687 -23.20 1.54 -26.15
N TRP A 688 -24.09 0.56 -25.97
CA TRP A 688 -23.98 -0.46 -24.92
C TRP A 688 -23.88 -1.89 -25.50
N PRO A 689 -23.37 -2.89 -24.76
CA PRO A 689 -23.18 -4.25 -25.28
C PRO A 689 -24.50 -4.98 -25.55
N VAL A 690 -24.53 -5.88 -26.54
CA VAL A 690 -25.68 -6.76 -26.75
C VAL A 690 -25.89 -7.66 -25.52
N GLY A 691 -27.14 -7.87 -25.12
CA GLY A 691 -27.50 -8.74 -23.99
C GLY A 691 -27.24 -8.13 -22.60
N VAL A 692 -27.10 -6.80 -22.50
CA VAL A 692 -27.12 -6.06 -21.23
C VAL A 692 -28.53 -5.50 -20.97
N SER A 693 -28.90 -5.38 -19.69
CA SER A 693 -30.04 -4.59 -19.23
C SER A 693 -29.81 -4.12 -17.79
N ILE A 694 -30.43 -3.00 -17.40
CA ILE A 694 -30.41 -2.48 -16.02
C ILE A 694 -31.84 -2.19 -15.56
N GLY A 695 -32.14 -2.49 -14.30
CA GLY A 695 -33.41 -2.11 -13.68
C GLY A 695 -33.43 -0.63 -13.32
N GLU A 696 -34.42 0.11 -13.83
CA GLU A 696 -34.51 1.57 -13.74
C GLU A 696 -34.49 2.11 -12.31
N VAL A 697 -35.17 1.45 -11.37
CA VAL A 697 -35.17 1.82 -9.94
C VAL A 697 -34.24 0.93 -9.13
N SER A 698 -34.12 -0.34 -9.48
CA SER A 698 -33.39 -1.32 -8.67
C SER A 698 -31.88 -1.25 -8.84
N GLY A 699 -31.34 -0.64 -9.90
CA GLY A 699 -29.90 -0.61 -10.19
C GLY A 699 -29.29 -1.99 -10.50
N SER A 700 -30.10 -3.05 -10.57
CA SER A 700 -29.65 -4.40 -10.88
C SER A 700 -29.33 -4.52 -12.37
N LEU A 701 -28.05 -4.64 -12.71
CA LEU A 701 -27.57 -4.82 -14.07
C LEU A 701 -27.33 -6.29 -14.37
N THR A 702 -27.93 -6.81 -15.43
CA THR A 702 -27.67 -8.15 -15.95
C THR A 702 -26.98 -8.07 -17.31
N TRP A 703 -25.99 -8.94 -17.53
CA TRP A 703 -25.26 -8.99 -18.79
C TRP A 703 -24.90 -10.43 -19.16
N MET A 704 -24.92 -10.76 -20.46
CA MET A 704 -24.48 -12.04 -20.99
C MET A 704 -23.53 -11.81 -22.19
N PRO A 705 -22.20 -11.76 -21.97
CA PRO A 705 -21.24 -11.55 -23.06
C PRO A 705 -21.28 -12.70 -24.07
N LEU A 706 -21.36 -12.36 -25.36
CA LEU A 706 -21.43 -13.32 -26.45
C LEU A 706 -20.06 -13.75 -26.99
N SER A 707 -19.00 -12.98 -26.73
CA SER A 707 -17.63 -13.25 -27.18
C SER A 707 -16.61 -12.50 -26.31
N THR A 708 -15.32 -12.65 -26.62
CA THR A 708 -14.22 -11.84 -26.06
C THR A 708 -13.89 -10.61 -26.92
N LEU A 709 -14.76 -10.21 -27.87
CA LEU A 709 -14.55 -9.00 -28.65
C LEU A 709 -14.78 -7.74 -27.78
N PRO A 710 -14.02 -6.65 -27.97
CA PRO A 710 -14.11 -5.49 -27.10
C PRO A 710 -15.45 -4.77 -27.22
N VAL A 711 -16.06 -4.48 -26.08
CA VAL A 711 -17.28 -3.68 -25.94
C VAL A 711 -17.12 -2.67 -24.80
N GLN A 712 -17.85 -1.55 -24.87
CA GLN A 712 -17.91 -0.56 -23.81
C GLN A 712 -19.31 -0.55 -23.18
N LEU A 713 -19.38 -0.26 -21.88
CA LEU A 713 -20.59 -0.02 -21.12
C LEU A 713 -20.46 1.32 -20.40
N THR A 714 -21.47 2.19 -20.54
CA THR A 714 -21.60 3.40 -19.73
C THR A 714 -22.99 3.43 -19.12
N ILE A 715 -23.05 3.53 -17.79
CA ILE A 715 -24.27 3.60 -16.99
C ILE A 715 -24.49 5.08 -16.63
N LYS A 716 -25.70 5.57 -16.85
CA LYS A 716 -26.15 6.92 -16.49
C LYS A 716 -27.09 6.80 -15.30
N VAL A 717 -26.75 7.45 -14.19
CA VAL A 717 -27.62 7.59 -13.01
C VAL A 717 -28.10 9.03 -12.95
N SER A 718 -29.39 9.26 -12.75
CA SER A 718 -30.01 10.59 -12.74
C SER A 718 -30.90 10.75 -11.51
N ASP A 719 -30.87 11.93 -10.88
CA ASP A 719 -31.81 12.32 -9.82
C ASP A 719 -33.17 12.77 -10.41
N ALA A 720 -34.10 13.16 -9.53
CA ALA A 720 -35.41 13.72 -9.92
C ALA A 720 -35.33 15.14 -10.52
N LEU A 721 -34.25 15.88 -10.26
CA LEU A 721 -33.99 17.25 -10.74
C LEU A 721 -33.16 17.29 -12.04
N LYS A 722 -32.87 16.12 -12.62
CA LYS A 722 -32.07 15.86 -13.83
C LYS A 722 -30.56 16.18 -13.71
N ALA A 723 -29.96 16.26 -12.52
CA ALA A 723 -28.51 16.13 -12.45
C ALA A 723 -28.11 14.66 -12.58
N THR A 724 -26.95 14.41 -13.19
CA THR A 724 -26.59 13.06 -13.67
C THR A 724 -25.13 12.74 -13.42
N SER A 725 -24.85 11.45 -13.23
CA SER A 725 -23.52 10.89 -13.03
C SER A 725 -23.30 9.72 -13.98
N PHE A 726 -22.06 9.54 -14.43
CA PHE A 726 -21.66 8.45 -15.32
C PHE A 726 -20.73 7.46 -14.64
N LEU A 727 -20.96 6.16 -14.91
CA LEU A 727 -20.08 5.06 -14.56
C LEU A 727 -19.72 4.26 -15.81
N THR A 728 -18.44 4.29 -16.22
CA THR A 728 -17.86 3.36 -17.18
C THR A 728 -17.02 2.32 -16.42
N PRO A 729 -17.54 1.13 -16.12
CA PRO A 729 -16.80 0.10 -15.41
C PRO A 729 -15.79 -0.61 -16.33
N ILE A 730 -14.76 -1.21 -15.75
CA ILE A 730 -13.82 -2.11 -16.44
C ILE A 730 -14.51 -3.47 -16.61
N LEU A 731 -14.68 -3.91 -17.85
CA LEU A 731 -15.29 -5.20 -18.18
C LEU A 731 -14.20 -6.28 -18.29
N ARG A 732 -14.18 -7.27 -17.38
CA ARG A 732 -13.26 -8.42 -17.38
C ARG A 732 -13.99 -9.67 -17.91
N VAL A 733 -13.65 -10.18 -19.09
CA VAL A 733 -14.35 -11.32 -19.74
C VAL A 733 -13.44 -12.53 -19.91
N CYS A 734 -13.92 -13.74 -19.60
CA CYS A 734 -13.22 -15.01 -19.83
C CYS A 734 -14.02 -15.98 -20.70
N SER A 735 -13.35 -16.82 -21.49
CA SER A 735 -13.98 -17.84 -22.35
C SER A 735 -13.42 -19.25 -22.08
N CYS A 736 -13.41 -19.67 -20.82
CA CYS A 736 -12.79 -20.95 -20.42
C CYS A 736 -13.64 -22.17 -20.83
N LEU A 737 -13.07 -22.99 -21.72
CA LEU A 737 -13.64 -24.23 -22.24
C LEU A 737 -13.30 -25.43 -21.33
N ASN A 738 -13.88 -26.60 -21.63
CA ASN A 738 -13.53 -27.90 -21.02
C ASN A 738 -13.49 -27.91 -19.47
N GLY A 739 -14.39 -27.16 -18.82
CA GLY A 739 -14.45 -27.04 -17.36
C GLY A 739 -13.45 -26.07 -16.72
N GLY A 740 -12.67 -25.34 -17.52
CA GLY A 740 -11.68 -24.37 -17.03
C GLY A 740 -12.29 -23.22 -16.21
N THR A 741 -11.53 -22.79 -15.20
CA THR A 741 -11.91 -21.73 -14.26
C THR A 741 -11.28 -20.41 -14.65
N CYS A 742 -12.04 -19.31 -14.59
CA CYS A 742 -11.53 -17.98 -14.91
C CYS A 742 -10.67 -17.43 -13.77
N LEU A 743 -9.45 -16.97 -14.08
CA LEU A 743 -8.52 -16.42 -13.10
C LEU A 743 -8.63 -14.89 -13.07
N GLN A 744 -8.95 -14.32 -11.91
CA GLN A 744 -9.38 -12.91 -11.78
C GLN A 744 -8.27 -11.89 -12.10
N GLU A 745 -7.03 -12.23 -11.75
CA GLU A 745 -5.83 -11.39 -11.88
C GLU A 745 -4.99 -11.70 -13.12
N SER A 746 -5.52 -12.51 -14.04
CA SER A 746 -4.74 -13.11 -15.13
C SER A 746 -5.15 -12.54 -16.50
N VAL A 747 -5.15 -11.22 -16.63
CA VAL A 747 -5.50 -10.58 -17.91
C VAL A 747 -4.43 -10.91 -18.97
N ILE A 748 -4.88 -11.41 -20.12
CA ILE A 748 -4.05 -11.84 -21.25
C ILE A 748 -4.16 -10.94 -22.48
N GLU A 749 -5.23 -10.15 -22.57
CA GLU A 749 -5.39 -9.09 -23.57
C GLU A 749 -6.05 -7.88 -22.92
N ASN A 750 -5.60 -6.69 -23.32
CA ASN A 750 -6.07 -5.41 -22.81
C ASN A 750 -6.53 -4.54 -23.99
N HIS A 751 -7.80 -4.15 -23.98
CA HIS A 751 -8.47 -3.45 -25.07
C HIS A 751 -9.12 -2.16 -24.56
N LEU A 752 -9.46 -1.24 -25.48
CA LEU A 752 -10.17 0.01 -25.17
C LEU A 752 -9.54 0.83 -24.02
N GLN A 753 -8.20 1.01 -24.05
CA GLN A 753 -7.44 1.77 -23.04
C GLN A 753 -7.61 1.22 -21.60
N GLY A 754 -7.79 -0.11 -21.46
CA GLY A 754 -7.99 -0.76 -20.16
C GLY A 754 -9.44 -0.91 -19.73
N LYS A 755 -10.42 -0.41 -20.50
CA LYS A 755 -11.85 -0.54 -20.21
C LYS A 755 -12.40 -1.94 -20.48
N PHE A 756 -11.75 -2.72 -21.35
CA PHE A 756 -12.15 -4.10 -21.65
C PHE A 756 -10.93 -5.03 -21.58
N GLN A 757 -11.01 -6.06 -20.75
CA GLN A 757 -9.91 -6.95 -20.40
C GLN A 757 -10.34 -8.40 -20.61
N VAL A 758 -9.50 -9.19 -21.27
CA VAL A 758 -9.74 -10.64 -21.42
C VAL A 758 -8.94 -11.39 -20.36
N LEU A 759 -9.61 -12.26 -19.60
CA LEU A 759 -9.02 -13.05 -18.53
C LEU A 759 -8.66 -14.47 -18.99
N GLY A 760 -7.51 -14.94 -18.48
CA GLY A 760 -6.98 -16.28 -18.67
C GLY A 760 -7.68 -17.34 -17.83
N CYS A 761 -7.36 -18.59 -18.14
CA CYS A 761 -8.02 -19.76 -17.56
C CYS A 761 -7.04 -20.64 -16.77
N LEU A 762 -7.50 -21.19 -15.66
CA LEU A 762 -6.91 -22.38 -15.06
C LEU A 762 -7.50 -23.60 -15.75
N CYS A 763 -6.66 -24.38 -16.43
CA CYS A 763 -7.12 -25.57 -17.16
C CYS A 763 -7.13 -26.80 -16.26
N PRO A 764 -8.14 -27.68 -16.40
CA PRO A 764 -8.11 -29.01 -15.80
C PRO A 764 -7.00 -29.85 -16.43
N LYS A 765 -6.67 -30.96 -15.77
CA LYS A 765 -5.74 -31.97 -16.32
C LYS A 765 -6.21 -32.41 -17.71
N GLY A 766 -5.28 -32.57 -18.64
CA GLY A 766 -5.57 -32.95 -20.03
C GLY A 766 -5.81 -31.79 -21.00
N PHE A 767 -5.88 -30.54 -20.52
CA PHE A 767 -6.19 -29.37 -21.36
C PHE A 767 -5.18 -28.23 -21.19
N SER A 768 -4.93 -27.49 -22.28
CA SER A 768 -3.94 -26.41 -22.34
C SER A 768 -4.38 -25.23 -23.22
N GLY A 769 -3.49 -24.23 -23.30
CA GLY A 769 -3.72 -22.99 -24.01
C GLY A 769 -4.50 -21.95 -23.21
N LYS A 770 -4.46 -20.73 -23.73
CA LYS A 770 -5.14 -19.50 -23.27
C LYS A 770 -6.54 -19.69 -22.67
N PHE A 771 -7.35 -20.56 -23.29
CA PHE A 771 -8.77 -20.79 -22.97
C PHE A 771 -9.11 -22.26 -22.65
N CYS A 772 -8.12 -23.13 -22.47
CA CYS A 772 -8.32 -24.58 -22.25
C CYS A 772 -8.99 -25.32 -23.41
N GLY A 773 -8.86 -24.80 -24.64
CA GLY A 773 -9.42 -25.40 -25.84
C GLY A 773 -8.55 -26.51 -26.45
N ASN A 774 -7.26 -26.54 -26.14
CA ASN A 774 -6.34 -27.54 -26.66
C ASN A 774 -6.29 -28.76 -25.73
N VAL A 775 -6.14 -29.96 -26.29
CA VAL A 775 -5.77 -31.16 -25.52
C VAL A 775 -4.26 -31.16 -25.31
N THR A 776 -3.79 -31.44 -24.09
CA THR A 776 -2.35 -31.57 -23.80
C THR A 776 -1.77 -32.83 -24.41
N ASP A 777 -0.66 -32.72 -25.14
CA ASP A 777 0.14 -33.89 -25.49
C ASP A 777 1.06 -34.23 -24.30
N VAL A 778 0.62 -35.19 -23.49
CA VAL A 778 1.36 -35.64 -22.30
C VAL A 778 2.70 -36.27 -22.68
N CYS A 779 2.80 -36.90 -23.86
CA CYS A 779 4.02 -37.54 -24.32
C CYS A 779 5.12 -36.53 -24.71
N ARG A 780 4.79 -35.26 -24.98
CA ARG A 780 5.81 -34.17 -25.09
C ARG A 780 6.60 -33.97 -23.80
N GLY A 781 6.01 -34.28 -22.64
CA GLY A 781 6.73 -34.29 -21.36
C GLY A 781 7.80 -35.38 -21.24
N ARG A 782 7.78 -36.41 -22.12
CA ARG A 782 8.56 -37.64 -22.01
C ARG A 782 8.36 -38.34 -20.65
N PRO A 783 7.11 -38.70 -20.29
CA PRO A 783 6.79 -39.22 -18.96
C PRO A 783 7.20 -40.69 -18.74
N CYS A 784 7.58 -41.41 -19.80
CA CYS A 784 8.06 -42.79 -19.75
C CYS A 784 9.57 -42.85 -19.48
N PHE A 785 10.07 -44.03 -19.12
CA PHE A 785 11.51 -44.28 -19.01
C PHE A 785 12.22 -43.95 -20.34
N PRO A 786 13.47 -43.43 -20.35
CA PRO A 786 14.19 -43.15 -21.58
C PRO A 786 14.21 -44.36 -22.52
N GLU A 787 14.09 -44.11 -23.83
CA GLU A 787 14.02 -45.13 -24.89
C GLU A 787 12.70 -45.95 -24.93
N VAL A 788 11.81 -45.81 -23.94
CA VAL A 788 10.48 -46.45 -23.96
C VAL A 788 9.47 -45.57 -24.73
N PRO A 789 8.71 -46.12 -25.70
CA PRO A 789 7.70 -45.36 -26.42
C PRO A 789 6.53 -44.96 -25.49
N CYS A 790 6.11 -43.71 -25.60
CA CYS A 790 4.92 -43.16 -24.95
C CYS A 790 3.74 -43.17 -25.93
N GLN A 791 2.55 -43.56 -25.45
CA GLN A 791 1.30 -43.49 -26.22
C GLN A 791 0.27 -42.69 -25.41
N SER A 792 -0.35 -41.69 -26.03
CA SER A 792 -1.45 -40.95 -25.42
C SER A 792 -2.69 -41.85 -25.30
N GLY A 793 -3.37 -41.78 -24.16
CA GLY A 793 -4.56 -42.58 -23.86
C GLY A 793 -5.83 -42.04 -24.53
N SER A 794 -6.94 -42.75 -24.30
CA SER A 794 -8.25 -42.41 -24.89
C SER A 794 -8.89 -41.17 -24.26
N GLN A 795 -8.56 -40.82 -23.01
CA GLN A 795 -9.03 -39.59 -22.36
C GLN A 795 -7.94 -38.50 -22.33
N PRO A 796 -8.31 -37.21 -22.37
CA PRO A 796 -7.36 -36.10 -22.22
C PRO A 796 -6.53 -36.21 -20.94
N GLY A 797 -5.21 -36.27 -21.09
CA GLY A 797 -4.27 -36.38 -19.95
C GLY A 797 -3.88 -37.81 -19.56
N GLU A 798 -4.46 -38.85 -20.18
CA GLU A 798 -4.00 -40.24 -20.02
C GLU A 798 -2.81 -40.55 -20.93
N PHE A 799 -1.95 -41.47 -20.50
CA PHE A 799 -0.87 -42.03 -21.30
C PHE A 799 -0.49 -43.43 -20.81
N THR A 800 0.10 -44.23 -21.70
CA THR A 800 0.72 -45.52 -21.41
C THR A 800 2.17 -45.53 -21.92
N CYS A 801 2.98 -46.41 -21.34
CA CYS A 801 4.38 -46.63 -21.73
C CYS A 801 4.54 -48.06 -22.25
N GLY A 802 5.41 -48.26 -23.24
CA GLY A 802 5.80 -49.58 -23.74
C GLY A 802 6.61 -50.40 -22.73
N GLU A 803 7.12 -51.56 -23.17
CA GLU A 803 7.94 -52.43 -22.32
C GLU A 803 9.33 -51.82 -22.03
N CYS A 804 9.97 -52.26 -20.94
CA CYS A 804 11.32 -51.83 -20.57
C CYS A 804 12.38 -52.44 -21.51
N PRO A 805 13.43 -51.69 -21.91
CA PRO A 805 14.46 -52.18 -22.82
C PRO A 805 15.47 -53.15 -22.14
N ASP A 806 16.05 -54.04 -22.93
CA ASP A 806 17.03 -55.07 -22.51
C ASP A 806 16.51 -56.00 -21.38
N ASN A 807 17.43 -56.65 -20.64
CA ASN A 807 17.11 -57.55 -19.53
C ASN A 807 16.54 -56.84 -18.26
N THR A 808 16.12 -55.58 -18.38
CA THR A 808 15.53 -54.80 -17.27
C THR A 808 14.07 -55.17 -17.03
N PHE A 809 13.52 -54.76 -15.89
CA PHE A 809 12.12 -55.03 -15.54
C PHE A 809 11.45 -53.80 -14.91
N PRO A 810 10.12 -53.69 -14.98
CA PRO A 810 9.38 -52.59 -14.37
C PRO A 810 9.15 -52.79 -12.87
N ASN A 811 9.15 -51.70 -12.10
CA ASN A 811 8.61 -51.69 -10.73
C ASN A 811 7.23 -51.02 -10.73
N GLY A 812 6.17 -51.80 -10.58
CA GLY A 812 4.79 -51.30 -10.65
C GLY A 812 4.29 -51.10 -12.09
N ARG A 813 4.31 -49.86 -12.60
CA ARG A 813 3.80 -49.54 -13.94
C ARG A 813 4.84 -49.87 -15.03
N VAL A 814 4.43 -50.67 -16.02
CA VAL A 814 5.24 -51.05 -17.20
C VAL A 814 5.77 -49.78 -17.89
N GLY A 815 7.06 -49.80 -18.26
CA GLY A 815 7.71 -48.71 -19.01
C GLY A 815 7.91 -47.38 -18.26
N TYR A 816 7.40 -47.25 -17.03
CA TYR A 816 7.46 -46.00 -16.29
C TYR A 816 8.81 -45.83 -15.57
N LYS A 817 9.34 -46.92 -15.00
CA LYS A 817 10.66 -47.02 -14.36
C LYS A 817 11.22 -48.41 -14.65
N CYS A 818 12.49 -48.50 -15.08
CA CYS A 818 13.13 -49.75 -15.46
C CYS A 818 14.45 -49.95 -14.67
N PHE A 819 14.66 -51.16 -14.15
CA PHE A 819 15.78 -51.48 -13.23
C PHE A 819 16.58 -52.68 -13.72
N GLU A 820 17.86 -52.72 -13.38
CA GLU A 820 18.75 -53.83 -13.75
C GLU A 820 18.49 -55.10 -12.94
N ARG A 821 18.74 -56.26 -13.57
CA ARG A 821 18.53 -57.58 -12.97
C ARG A 821 19.77 -58.04 -12.21
N ASP A 822 19.74 -57.85 -10.89
CA ASP A 822 20.73 -58.40 -9.95
C ASP A 822 20.12 -59.58 -9.17
N MET A 823 20.68 -60.79 -9.33
CA MET A 823 20.21 -61.98 -8.59
C MET A 823 20.72 -62.04 -7.15
N CYS A 824 21.72 -61.22 -6.79
CA CYS A 824 22.20 -61.08 -5.42
C CYS A 824 21.37 -60.07 -4.59
N SER A 825 20.38 -59.40 -5.19
CA SER A 825 19.51 -58.41 -4.54
C SER A 825 18.03 -58.85 -4.48
N PRO A 826 17.24 -58.37 -3.49
CA PRO A 826 15.79 -58.58 -3.46
C PRO A 826 15.10 -58.11 -4.75
N PRO A 827 14.01 -58.78 -5.21
CA PRO A 827 13.17 -59.74 -4.49
C PRO A 827 13.67 -61.19 -4.53
N PHE A 828 14.80 -61.46 -5.18
CA PHE A 828 15.34 -62.82 -5.26
C PHE A 828 15.89 -63.27 -3.88
N PRO A 829 15.68 -64.55 -3.48
CA PRO A 829 16.29 -65.07 -2.26
C PRO A 829 17.82 -64.98 -2.35
N PHE A 830 18.48 -64.43 -1.33
CA PHE A 830 19.95 -64.29 -1.33
C PHE A 830 20.59 -65.69 -1.45
N PRO A 831 21.35 -65.97 -2.52
CA PRO A 831 21.64 -67.35 -2.89
C PRO A 831 22.93 -67.93 -2.27
N CYS A 832 23.67 -67.13 -1.49
CA CYS A 832 24.92 -67.51 -0.83
C CYS A 832 24.75 -67.66 0.70
N HIS A 833 25.77 -68.20 1.38
CA HIS A 833 25.79 -68.22 2.84
C HIS A 833 25.63 -66.81 3.44
N LYS A 834 25.03 -66.69 4.63
CA LYS A 834 24.89 -65.39 5.33
C LYS A 834 26.24 -64.67 5.55
N ASP A 835 27.31 -65.45 5.68
CA ASP A 835 28.70 -64.99 5.89
C ASP A 835 29.54 -65.03 4.59
N ALA A 836 28.86 -65.04 3.43
CA ALA A 836 29.46 -64.95 2.10
C ALA A 836 29.04 -63.67 1.36
N GLU A 837 29.89 -63.25 0.42
CA GLU A 837 29.64 -62.26 -0.60
C GLU A 837 29.08 -62.96 -1.85
N CYS A 838 28.06 -62.35 -2.46
CA CYS A 838 27.43 -62.81 -3.70
C CYS A 838 27.85 -61.86 -4.82
N GLN A 839 28.35 -62.41 -5.94
CA GLN A 839 28.73 -61.65 -7.12
C GLN A 839 27.92 -62.13 -8.33
N SER A 840 27.01 -61.28 -8.81
CA SER A 840 26.21 -61.52 -10.01
C SER A 840 27.06 -61.52 -11.28
N ILE A 841 26.87 -62.52 -12.14
CA ILE A 841 27.56 -62.72 -13.42
C ILE A 841 26.51 -62.89 -14.52
N LYS A 842 26.06 -61.77 -15.10
CA LYS A 842 25.05 -61.67 -16.19
C LYS A 842 23.68 -62.31 -15.88
N SER A 843 23.61 -63.63 -15.89
CA SER A 843 22.40 -64.44 -15.69
C SER A 843 22.58 -65.54 -14.65
N ASP A 844 23.71 -65.52 -13.94
CA ASP A 844 24.13 -66.50 -12.93
C ASP A 844 24.82 -65.76 -11.76
N TYR A 845 25.24 -66.46 -10.71
CA TYR A 845 25.91 -65.87 -9.54
C TYR A 845 27.08 -66.72 -9.04
N SER A 846 28.00 -66.10 -8.30
CA SER A 846 29.07 -66.81 -7.58
C SER A 846 29.13 -66.35 -6.13
N CYS A 847 29.55 -67.26 -5.24
CA CYS A 847 29.63 -67.03 -3.80
C CYS A 847 31.07 -67.13 -3.30
N ARG A 848 31.48 -66.28 -2.35
CA ARG A 848 32.80 -66.32 -1.70
C ARG A 848 32.66 -65.94 -0.23
N CYS A 849 33.30 -66.65 0.69
CA CYS A 849 33.25 -66.27 2.11
C CYS A 849 33.82 -64.86 2.36
N LYS A 850 33.15 -64.11 3.26
CA LYS A 850 33.60 -62.78 3.70
C LYS A 850 34.95 -62.88 4.40
N GLN A 851 35.70 -61.77 4.43
CA GLN A 851 36.91 -61.67 5.21
C GLN A 851 36.61 -61.96 6.70
N GLY A 852 37.49 -62.73 7.37
CA GLY A 852 37.23 -63.29 8.70
C GLY A 852 36.50 -64.65 8.69
N PHE A 853 36.10 -65.17 7.52
CA PHE A 853 35.50 -66.50 7.37
C PHE A 853 36.23 -67.34 6.32
N THR A 854 36.22 -68.66 6.49
CA THR A 854 36.76 -69.64 5.55
C THR A 854 35.68 -70.61 5.08
N GLY A 855 35.77 -71.12 3.85
CA GLY A 855 34.76 -72.01 3.27
C GLY A 855 34.60 -71.85 1.75
N ASP A 856 33.51 -72.40 1.22
CA ASP A 856 33.21 -72.47 -0.23
C ASP A 856 32.23 -71.37 -0.72
N GLY A 857 31.77 -70.50 0.17
CA GLY A 857 30.77 -69.45 -0.13
C GLY A 857 29.31 -69.89 0.04
N LEU A 858 29.03 -71.19 0.11
CA LEU A 858 27.71 -71.76 0.44
C LEU A 858 27.65 -72.23 1.91
N ASN A 859 28.79 -72.62 2.47
CA ASN A 859 29.06 -72.70 3.90
C ASN A 859 30.33 -71.91 4.22
N CYS A 860 30.24 -71.02 5.20
CA CYS A 860 31.38 -70.24 5.70
C CYS A 860 31.47 -70.37 7.21
N THR A 861 32.65 -70.76 7.71
CA THR A 861 32.95 -70.90 9.13
C THR A 861 33.89 -69.79 9.58
N ASP A 862 33.69 -69.33 10.80
CA ASP A 862 34.46 -68.28 11.45
C ASP A 862 35.97 -68.62 11.55
N ILE A 863 36.84 -67.64 11.39
CA ILE A 863 38.29 -67.76 11.62
C ILE A 863 38.57 -67.20 13.03
N ASP A 864 38.94 -68.06 13.97
CA ASP A 864 39.29 -67.60 15.33
C ASP A 864 40.63 -66.86 15.35
N GLU A 865 40.58 -65.54 15.25
CA GLU A 865 41.77 -64.68 15.22
C GLU A 865 42.42 -64.53 16.62
N CYS A 866 41.73 -64.92 17.70
CA CYS A 866 42.33 -64.98 19.04
C CYS A 866 43.18 -66.25 19.26
N ALA A 867 43.18 -67.22 18.33
CA ALA A 867 44.10 -68.36 18.37
C ALA A 867 45.57 -67.98 18.08
N ALA A 868 45.82 -66.80 17.52
CA ALA A 868 47.17 -66.25 17.29
C ALA A 868 47.68 -65.46 18.50
N PHE A 869 48.93 -65.68 18.91
CA PHE A 869 49.43 -65.26 20.24
C PHE A 869 49.73 -63.74 20.40
N MET A 870 49.29 -62.87 19.49
CA MET A 870 49.58 -61.41 19.51
C MET A 870 48.48 -60.50 18.94
N THR A 871 47.23 -60.95 18.87
CA THR A 871 46.16 -60.23 18.14
C THR A 871 45.72 -58.90 18.80
N CYS A 872 45.84 -58.78 20.13
CA CYS A 872 45.62 -57.52 20.86
C CYS A 872 46.97 -56.86 21.23
N GLN A 873 47.36 -55.78 20.53
CA GLN A 873 48.56 -54.99 20.85
C GLN A 873 48.38 -54.13 22.11
N ASN A 874 48.39 -54.75 23.30
CA ASN A 874 48.85 -54.23 24.61
C ASN A 874 48.30 -55.10 25.76
N ALA A 875 49.14 -55.41 26.76
CA ALA A 875 48.84 -56.35 27.86
C ALA A 875 47.77 -55.89 28.90
N LYS A 876 46.94 -54.90 28.57
CA LYS A 876 45.83 -54.40 29.42
C LYS A 876 44.45 -54.96 29.03
N TYR A 877 44.36 -55.70 27.93
CA TYR A 877 43.11 -56.19 27.35
C TYR A 877 43.18 -57.70 27.01
N ASP A 878 42.11 -58.45 27.26
CA ASP A 878 41.91 -59.85 26.84
C ASP A 878 41.19 -59.93 25.50
N CYS A 879 41.65 -60.81 24.60
CA CYS A 879 41.03 -61.08 23.30
C CYS A 879 39.76 -61.94 23.47
N LYS A 880 38.65 -61.54 22.85
CA LYS A 880 37.44 -62.34 22.65
C LYS A 880 37.16 -62.46 21.16
N ASN A 881 37.12 -63.68 20.66
CA ASN A 881 36.73 -63.95 19.28
C ASN A 881 35.22 -63.67 19.09
N LYS A 882 34.85 -63.16 17.92
CA LYS A 882 33.47 -62.90 17.47
C LYS A 882 33.33 -63.43 16.04
N PRO A 883 32.13 -63.81 15.58
CA PRO A 883 31.94 -64.21 14.19
C PRO A 883 32.41 -63.12 13.20
N GLY A 884 33.52 -63.39 12.50
CA GLY A 884 34.18 -62.54 11.51
C GLY A 884 35.13 -61.47 12.05
N SER A 885 35.49 -61.47 13.34
CA SER A 885 36.40 -60.48 13.94
C SER A 885 36.80 -60.81 15.39
N PHE A 886 37.73 -60.06 15.99
CA PHE A 886 38.04 -60.15 17.42
C PHE A 886 37.83 -58.81 18.16
N GLU A 887 37.63 -58.85 19.47
CA GLU A 887 37.48 -57.70 20.37
C GLU A 887 38.44 -57.79 21.56
N CYS A 888 39.08 -56.68 21.94
CA CYS A 888 40.00 -56.61 23.08
C CYS A 888 39.33 -55.92 24.30
N VAL A 889 39.20 -56.62 25.44
CA VAL A 889 38.39 -56.20 26.61
C VAL A 889 39.24 -55.97 27.86
N CYS A 890 39.08 -54.85 28.57
CA CYS A 890 39.98 -54.42 29.66
C CYS A 890 39.96 -55.35 30.89
N ARG A 891 41.15 -55.60 31.49
CA ARG A 891 41.38 -56.74 32.42
C ARG A 891 41.16 -56.49 33.92
N TYR A 892 41.01 -55.24 34.38
CA TYR A 892 40.93 -54.94 35.82
C TYR A 892 39.63 -54.21 36.22
N GLN A 893 38.77 -54.91 36.97
CA GLN A 893 37.66 -54.33 37.71
C GLN A 893 37.70 -54.79 39.18
N ASN A 894 38.43 -54.06 40.04
CA ASN A 894 37.93 -53.65 41.36
C ASN A 894 38.90 -52.76 42.16
N SER A 895 38.30 -52.02 43.11
CA SER A 895 38.91 -51.26 44.20
C SER A 895 39.92 -50.14 43.89
N LYS A 896 39.46 -48.90 44.10
CA LYS A 896 40.19 -47.78 44.74
C LYS A 896 41.63 -47.51 44.26
N ASP A 897 41.81 -47.09 43.01
CA ASP A 897 41.98 -45.65 42.72
C ASP A 897 41.93 -45.36 41.20
N ARG A 898 41.89 -44.08 40.84
CA ARG A 898 41.49 -43.53 39.53
C ARG A 898 42.37 -43.99 38.35
N GLU A 899 41.77 -44.50 37.26
CA GLU A 899 41.47 -43.76 36.00
C GLU A 899 41.13 -44.71 34.83
N GLY A 900 39.96 -44.53 34.18
CA GLY A 900 39.57 -45.25 32.96
C GLY A 900 38.06 -45.29 32.70
N CYS A 901 37.56 -44.37 31.87
CA CYS A 901 36.16 -44.23 31.41
C CYS A 901 35.10 -44.04 32.52
N GLY A 902 34.81 -42.79 32.88
CA GLY A 902 33.68 -42.41 33.75
C GLY A 902 32.62 -41.58 33.03
N ASP A 903 31.51 -41.27 33.73
CA ASP A 903 30.60 -40.19 33.36
C ASP A 903 29.72 -39.71 34.55
N SER A 904 29.34 -38.41 34.55
CA SER A 904 28.51 -37.68 35.55
C SER A 904 29.11 -37.45 36.97
N SER A 905 28.73 -36.47 37.80
CA SER A 905 27.52 -35.60 37.89
C SER A 905 27.76 -34.28 38.70
N ASN A 906 26.81 -33.33 38.69
CA ASN A 906 26.75 -32.08 39.51
C ASN A 906 26.24 -32.35 40.95
N PRO A 907 26.51 -31.51 42.00
CA PRO A 907 25.56 -30.45 42.45
C PRO A 907 26.23 -29.18 43.13
N PRO A 908 25.69 -28.46 44.16
CA PRO A 908 25.41 -27.00 44.07
C PRO A 908 26.15 -26.08 45.07
N GLY A 909 25.99 -24.74 44.97
CA GLY A 909 26.57 -23.77 45.92
C GLY A 909 25.92 -22.36 45.92
N TYR A 910 26.70 -21.31 46.23
CA TYR A 910 26.33 -19.91 45.99
C TYR A 910 27.56 -19.09 45.55
N ASN A 911 27.35 -18.04 44.75
CA ASN A 911 28.40 -17.18 44.21
C ASN A 911 28.42 -15.83 44.95
N LEU A 912 29.62 -15.29 45.21
CA LEU A 912 29.83 -13.97 45.81
C LEU A 912 30.56 -13.05 44.81
N PHE A 913 30.02 -11.86 44.60
CA PHE A 913 30.56 -10.87 43.66
C PHE A 913 30.85 -9.54 44.36
N ASN A 914 31.94 -8.87 43.97
CA ASN A 914 32.20 -7.48 44.35
C ASN A 914 31.60 -6.56 43.28
N VAL A 915 30.82 -5.58 43.68
CA VAL A 915 30.08 -4.66 42.80
C VAL A 915 30.48 -3.24 43.16
N SER A 916 31.10 -2.54 42.21
CA SER A 916 31.50 -1.14 42.36
C SER A 916 30.53 -0.26 41.58
N VAL A 917 29.85 0.66 42.26
CA VAL A 917 28.80 1.52 41.67
C VAL A 917 29.18 2.98 41.81
N LEU A 918 29.12 3.71 40.70
CA LEU A 918 29.36 5.15 40.65
C LEU A 918 28.06 5.87 40.31
N TRP A 919 27.55 6.67 41.24
CA TRP A 919 26.25 7.35 41.15
C TRP A 919 26.34 8.68 40.38
N ARG A 920 25.22 9.16 39.81
CA ARG A 920 25.18 10.45 39.09
C ARG A 920 24.98 11.64 40.02
N THR A 921 24.24 11.48 41.11
CA THR A 921 24.08 12.48 42.18
C THR A 921 24.46 11.91 43.54
N ASN A 922 25.16 12.71 44.37
CA ASN A 922 25.56 12.28 45.72
C ASN A 922 24.38 12.42 46.70
N LYS A 923 23.97 11.31 47.31
CA LYS A 923 23.03 11.25 48.45
C LYS A 923 23.59 10.33 49.54
N GLU A 924 23.06 10.45 50.75
CA GLU A 924 23.76 10.05 51.98
C GLU A 924 23.86 8.53 52.27
N ASP A 925 23.17 7.64 51.54
CA ASP A 925 23.32 6.18 51.72
C ASP A 925 23.10 5.34 50.44
N GLY A 926 24.20 4.96 49.78
CA GLY A 926 24.19 4.15 48.57
C GLY A 926 23.89 2.65 48.77
N LEU A 927 24.06 2.09 49.99
CA LEU A 927 23.79 0.66 50.24
C LEU A 927 22.29 0.37 50.09
N LYS A 928 21.47 1.16 50.78
CA LYS A 928 20.01 1.02 50.76
C LYS A 928 19.44 1.24 49.36
N GLN A 929 19.99 2.20 48.61
CA GLN A 929 19.59 2.46 47.23
C GLN A 929 19.90 1.28 46.30
N LEU A 930 21.03 0.59 46.47
CA LEU A 930 21.35 -0.61 45.70
C LEU A 930 20.45 -1.81 46.07
N ASP A 931 20.12 -1.99 47.36
CA ASP A 931 19.20 -3.04 47.83
C ASP A 931 17.80 -2.87 47.20
N ASP A 932 17.23 -1.67 47.28
CA ASP A 932 15.90 -1.40 46.72
C ASP A 932 15.83 -1.59 45.19
N ILE A 933 16.91 -1.27 44.47
CA ILE A 933 17.05 -1.58 43.03
C ILE A 933 17.03 -3.10 42.81
N LEU A 934 17.85 -3.86 43.53
CA LEU A 934 17.94 -5.31 43.37
C LEU A 934 16.65 -6.03 43.78
N LYS A 935 15.92 -5.58 44.82
CA LYS A 935 14.60 -6.11 45.20
C LYS A 935 13.60 -6.06 44.06
N SER A 936 13.65 -5.01 43.23
CA SER A 936 12.73 -4.84 42.11
C SER A 936 12.99 -5.80 40.94
N GLY A 937 14.22 -6.30 40.79
CA GLY A 937 14.64 -7.19 39.69
C GLY A 937 14.83 -8.66 40.06
N PHE A 938 15.17 -8.95 41.32
CA PHE A 938 15.51 -10.29 41.80
C PHE A 938 14.36 -10.93 42.60
N THR A 939 13.11 -10.65 42.21
CA THR A 939 11.89 -11.03 42.94
C THR A 939 11.69 -12.53 43.15
N ASN A 940 12.35 -13.39 42.36
CA ASN A 940 12.33 -14.85 42.47
C ASN A 940 13.73 -15.47 42.71
N LYS A 941 14.71 -14.71 43.22
CA LYS A 941 16.07 -15.20 43.48
C LYS A 941 16.59 -14.78 44.86
N PHE A 942 17.22 -15.71 45.57
CA PHE A 942 17.91 -15.39 46.82
C PHE A 942 19.15 -14.54 46.55
N TYR A 943 19.23 -13.38 47.21
CA TYR A 943 20.43 -12.57 47.26
C TYR A 943 20.58 -11.89 48.63
N ASN A 944 21.79 -11.47 48.98
CA ASN A 944 22.09 -10.69 50.17
C ASN A 944 23.20 -9.67 49.84
N ILE A 945 23.14 -8.46 50.39
CA ILE A 945 24.14 -7.40 50.14
C ILE A 945 24.75 -6.85 51.43
N SER A 946 26.01 -6.43 51.36
CA SER A 946 26.70 -5.73 52.44
C SER A 946 27.70 -4.71 51.90
N ARG A 947 27.92 -3.61 52.64
CA ARG A 947 28.90 -2.59 52.28
C ARG A 947 30.30 -3.04 52.69
N ARG A 948 31.30 -2.73 51.88
CA ARG A 948 32.69 -3.03 52.21
C ARG A 948 33.25 -1.94 53.14
N GLU A 949 33.24 -2.19 54.45
CA GLU A 949 33.79 -1.23 55.43
C GLU A 949 35.32 -1.18 55.36
N GLY A 950 35.86 0.04 55.32
CA GLY A 950 37.27 0.29 55.64
C GLY A 950 38.26 0.35 54.48
N GLU A 951 38.05 1.20 53.48
CA GLU A 951 39.17 1.89 52.80
C GLU A 951 38.70 3.21 52.15
N THR A 952 39.45 4.30 52.37
CA THR A 952 39.05 5.65 51.96
C THR A 952 39.21 5.89 50.47
N ALA A 953 38.11 6.25 49.79
CA ALA A 953 38.03 7.00 48.53
C ALA A 953 39.29 6.94 47.63
N SER A 954 39.58 5.78 47.06
CA SER A 954 40.55 5.67 45.97
C SER A 954 40.01 6.40 44.73
N GLN A 955 40.87 7.19 44.09
CA GLN A 955 40.58 8.15 43.03
C GLN A 955 39.53 7.69 42.00
N GLY A 956 38.26 8.02 42.21
CA GLY A 956 37.17 7.62 41.30
C GLY A 956 35.76 7.97 41.78
N GLY A 957 35.50 7.92 43.09
CA GLY A 957 34.16 8.24 43.64
C GLY A 957 33.09 7.17 43.42
N ALA A 958 33.50 5.93 43.20
CA ALA A 958 32.62 4.75 43.24
C ALA A 958 32.53 4.19 44.67
N GLU A 959 31.40 3.57 45.01
CA GLU A 959 31.21 2.83 46.26
C GLU A 959 31.23 1.32 46.01
N GLU A 960 31.84 0.53 46.90
CA GLU A 960 31.96 -0.93 46.76
C GLU A 960 31.01 -1.73 47.69
N PHE A 961 30.41 -2.77 47.12
CA PHE A 961 29.42 -3.64 47.77
C PHE A 961 29.67 -5.12 47.48
N TRP A 962 29.50 -5.97 48.48
CA TRP A 962 29.47 -7.42 48.30
C TRP A 962 28.04 -7.90 48.07
N VAL A 963 27.83 -8.68 47.01
CA VAL A 963 26.52 -9.25 46.64
C VAL A 963 26.64 -10.77 46.51
N ALA A 964 25.96 -11.50 47.41
CA ALA A 964 25.87 -12.96 47.38
C ALA A 964 24.59 -13.39 46.65
N VAL A 965 24.68 -14.38 45.75
CA VAL A 965 23.54 -14.94 44.98
C VAL A 965 23.66 -16.46 44.81
N SER A 966 22.55 -17.14 44.57
CA SER A 966 22.50 -18.59 44.25
C SER A 966 23.48 -19.00 43.12
N SER A 967 24.08 -20.21 43.19
CA SER A 967 25.16 -20.64 42.27
C SER A 967 24.79 -20.67 40.79
N ASP A 968 23.50 -20.80 40.48
CA ASP A 968 22.96 -20.75 39.12
C ASP A 968 23.03 -19.35 38.49
N THR A 969 23.38 -18.32 39.26
CA THR A 969 23.38 -16.91 38.84
C THR A 969 24.82 -16.46 38.53
N PRO A 970 25.19 -16.27 37.25
CA PRO A 970 26.53 -15.86 36.85
C PRO A 970 26.74 -14.35 36.98
N HIS A 971 28.00 -13.92 37.16
CA HIS A 971 28.38 -12.52 37.42
C HIS A 971 27.81 -11.51 36.41
N TRP A 972 27.74 -11.90 35.13
CA TRP A 972 27.27 -11.03 34.05
C TRP A 972 25.78 -10.66 34.20
N TYR A 973 24.97 -11.47 34.90
CA TYR A 973 23.54 -11.19 35.09
C TYR A 973 23.30 -9.96 35.98
N ILE A 974 24.09 -9.82 37.05
CA ILE A 974 24.04 -8.65 37.93
C ILE A 974 24.52 -7.41 37.18
N ARG A 975 25.64 -7.52 36.42
CA ARG A 975 26.17 -6.41 35.61
C ARG A 975 25.19 -5.96 34.54
N ASP A 976 24.58 -6.91 33.82
CA ASP A 976 23.58 -6.62 32.79
C ASP A 976 22.34 -5.94 33.39
N TYR A 977 21.76 -6.49 34.47
CA TYR A 977 20.59 -5.87 35.10
C TYR A 977 20.87 -4.45 35.58
N LEU A 978 21.95 -4.25 36.34
CA LEU A 978 22.34 -2.92 36.84
C LEU A 978 22.66 -1.95 35.70
N SER A 979 23.26 -2.42 34.59
CA SER A 979 23.48 -1.59 33.40
C SER A 979 22.20 -1.18 32.69
N ARG A 980 21.17 -2.05 32.65
CA ARG A 980 19.87 -1.75 32.03
C ARG A 980 19.03 -0.77 32.86
N VAL A 981 19.05 -0.88 34.19
CA VAL A 981 18.34 0.07 35.07
C VAL A 981 19.12 1.35 35.36
N SER A 982 20.41 1.42 35.01
CA SER A 982 21.28 2.58 35.30
C SER A 982 20.74 3.94 34.81
N ASN A 983 20.06 3.95 33.65
CA ASN A 983 19.43 5.14 33.09
C ASN A 983 18.18 5.62 33.85
N TYR A 984 17.61 4.78 34.72
CA TYR A 984 16.39 5.06 35.50
C TYR A 984 16.68 5.19 37.01
N CYS A 985 17.76 4.58 37.50
CA CYS A 985 18.09 4.48 38.93
C CYS A 985 19.30 5.33 39.36
N ASP A 986 19.62 6.38 38.59
CA ASP A 986 20.67 7.39 38.83
C ASP A 986 22.10 6.84 38.93
N ILE A 987 22.38 5.71 38.26
CA ILE A 987 23.71 5.11 38.18
C ILE A 987 24.46 5.64 36.95
N LYS A 988 25.73 5.99 37.11
CA LYS A 988 26.61 6.51 36.05
C LYS A 988 27.49 5.41 35.44
N ALA A 989 28.02 4.51 36.27
CA ALA A 989 28.80 3.34 35.85
C ALA A 989 28.70 2.22 36.90
N VAL A 990 28.85 0.96 36.47
CA VAL A 990 28.90 -0.23 37.33
C VAL A 990 29.96 -1.20 36.84
N GLU A 991 30.76 -1.71 37.76
CA GLU A 991 31.73 -2.78 37.50
C GLU A 991 31.50 -3.95 38.47
N VAL A 992 31.67 -5.18 38.02
CA VAL A 992 31.33 -6.40 38.78
C VAL A 992 32.42 -7.45 38.57
N ASP A 993 33.18 -7.74 39.63
CA ASP A 993 34.28 -8.70 39.63
C ASP A 993 34.00 -9.90 40.54
N GLY A 994 34.34 -11.09 40.06
CA GLY A 994 34.14 -12.36 40.79
C GLY A 994 35.44 -12.93 41.34
N LYS A 995 35.41 -13.38 42.61
CA LYS A 995 36.46 -14.22 43.21
C LYS A 995 35.93 -15.64 43.45
N HIS A 996 36.62 -16.64 42.91
CA HIS A 996 36.35 -18.04 43.21
C HIS A 996 37.02 -18.47 44.53
N CYS A 997 36.27 -19.15 45.41
CA CYS A 997 36.77 -20.20 46.31
C CYS A 997 35.60 -21.03 46.89
N PHE A 998 35.81 -22.34 47.04
CA PHE A 998 34.87 -23.31 47.64
C PHE A 998 35.15 -23.50 49.14
N VAL A 999 34.12 -23.76 49.94
CA VAL A 999 34.22 -24.48 51.24
C VAL A 999 32.94 -25.33 51.44
N GLU A 1000 33.11 -26.63 51.69
CA GLU A 1000 32.03 -27.54 52.10
C GLU A 1000 31.75 -27.46 53.61
N PHE A 1001 30.53 -27.78 54.06
CA PHE A 1001 30.34 -28.45 55.35
C PHE A 1001 29.09 -29.35 55.37
N SER A 1002 29.27 -30.55 55.92
CA SER A 1002 28.22 -31.52 56.23
C SER A 1002 27.59 -31.26 57.61
N ALA A 1003 26.28 -31.49 57.78
CA ALA A 1003 25.72 -32.58 58.62
C ALA A 1003 24.28 -32.33 59.14
N PHE A 1004 23.63 -33.43 59.54
CA PHE A 1004 22.43 -33.56 60.41
C PHE A 1004 21.03 -33.12 59.91
N ASP A 1005 20.46 -33.99 59.06
CA ASP A 1005 19.38 -34.96 59.38
C ASP A 1005 18.21 -34.64 60.38
N GLN A 1006 17.04 -35.17 59.99
CA GLN A 1006 15.83 -35.56 60.76
C GLN A 1006 14.64 -34.62 61.07
N ALA A 1007 13.47 -35.18 60.67
CA ALA A 1007 12.15 -35.19 61.32
C ALA A 1007 11.18 -34.00 61.15
N ASN A 1008 10.27 -34.11 60.17
CA ASN A 1008 8.92 -34.66 60.42
C ASN A 1008 8.31 -35.26 59.14
#